data_AF-A0A7X4FFB4-F1
#
_entry.id   AF-A0A7X4FFB4-F1
#
_cell.length_a   1.000
_cell.length_b   1.000
_cell.length_c   1.000
_cell.angle_alpha   90.00
_cell.angle_beta   90.00
_cell.angle_gamma   90.00
#
_symmetry.space_group_name_H-M   'P 1'
#
loop_
_entity.id
_entity.type
_entity.pdbx_description
1 polymer ?
#
loop_
_entity_poly.entity_id
_entity_poly.type
_entity_poly.pdbx_seq_one_letter_code
_entity_poly.pdbx_strand_id
1 'polypeptide(L)'
;MRFFMIRSLDRTGTWRTYSIADGLAGVRIEHIAEDSAGYLWFATWDNGVSRFDGDEFQNFTKQDGLVDDCVHFVLQDNRDRLWFGTLNGVCWYDGSDFHHLEDEGIAGRAVQFIYEDREGRIWCGGHRTLGYYDGTVFHDLIPLYLQHYEKPPSPQWSNQCRGIAQDPKGHLWFGFNYLIRFDGQSFHRYEEEEGFPPRILTSYAVGQDHTGKVWIGYREYENKLWCYADGSFQSVQADLEGTLRKIQCDSEGRMWFSTSQGMFYQDGDGFNRFTSDDGLPHPAVKAVFHDREHQYWFATWGGIGLYDAQSISVFDLSAELSREVSEISQLVQDRRGDIWIGYAAPFLNRLEKSVFRFDGEHFDFVGTEDDDIDNCFAIYEDRDGCLWFGGVNGLFRYEGQKIEKMQTTAGSGSICAIDQDSQGQFLFGHWENENKKRRRYLFVHPLRLICQQGEQFQTIFLENKDKDPYSRIGTVITRRNGEVYFHLIYQNFSDNNKGFARWHSKDGLKFYGIEDGLIDDRVTDLIEDRNGTLWIATQRGLSCFDGRTFHNFTTKEGLPSNAIRCLFEDSQGHLWLGTDGGVVHYDGQLFQTIKSPHIGPVLQILEDRYGSFWFGTAQNTLVRYRPRQIPPIVRLLQIVADQVYENPQDIIVSTTDQQVTFEYKGMSFSTHPHDMLYVYRLEGYDPDWQPATRKMRTYYRDLPPGDYTFQVKAIDRDLNYSEMAQIQLSVEPDPRIEGLTETLNNQGDNEFIGHSEVLQQFQIQLSKVAPTDLSVLIIGETGVGKGLAARVLHAQSPNSDGPFIQVNCGALPATLIDSELFGHEKGAFTSAVSRRLGKVELAKGGTLFLDEISDMAVETQARMLRLLEEGTFERVGGSETLSVQARIVAATNRNLEELVSAGVFREDLYYRFQVFPILLPPLRERKEDIPDLSEFFKHRMATHLGKQIAPLEPEVIKVLQSYDWPGNVRELEHTIQRAVIVCHGSQIEVRDLGLHGLRIEGPTPDLKRSTVTVSQDREVVPLDEYERHYILEVLKITNYQISGERGAAALLRLHPSTLYGKMRKLGIKFS
;
A
#
# COMPACT_ATOMS: atom_id res chain seq x y z
N MET A 1 -37.37 9.42 19.09
CA MET A 1 -37.29 8.07 18.49
C MET A 1 -37.71 8.18 17.04
N ARG A 2 -36.75 8.33 16.11
CA ARG A 2 -37.02 8.19 14.67
C ARG A 2 -37.16 6.69 14.42
N PHE A 3 -38.35 6.22 14.04
CA PHE A 3 -38.49 4.92 13.40
C PHE A 3 -37.64 4.97 12.14
N PHE A 4 -36.49 4.28 12.12
CA PHE A 4 -35.84 3.93 10.86
C PHE A 4 -36.79 2.96 10.16
N MET A 5 -37.60 3.46 9.23
CA MET A 5 -38.15 2.58 8.20
C MET A 5 -36.95 2.02 7.45
N ILE A 6 -36.74 0.71 7.55
CA ILE A 6 -35.80 -0.01 6.70
C ILE A 6 -36.24 0.29 5.26
N ARG A 7 -35.44 1.08 4.52
CA ARG A 7 -35.75 1.42 3.12
C ARG A 7 -35.59 0.19 2.25
N SER A 8 -36.32 0.13 1.15
CA SER A 8 -36.09 -0.90 0.13
C SER A 8 -34.66 -0.81 -0.42
N LEU A 9 -34.09 -1.95 -0.83
CA LEU A 9 -32.79 -1.98 -1.50
C LEU A 9 -32.92 -1.43 -2.93
N ASP A 10 -32.02 -0.53 -3.28
CA ASP A 10 -31.95 0.07 -4.61
C ASP A 10 -31.45 -0.95 -5.64
N ARG A 11 -32.37 -1.52 -6.43
CA ARG A 11 -32.07 -2.56 -7.43
C ARG A 11 -31.12 -2.11 -8.55
N THR A 12 -30.83 -0.82 -8.67
CA THR A 12 -29.87 -0.29 -9.64
C THR A 12 -28.41 -0.37 -9.17
N GLY A 13 -28.18 -0.93 -7.97
CA GLY A 13 -26.85 -1.20 -7.41
C GLY A 13 -25.98 -2.13 -8.28
N THR A 14 -24.71 -2.24 -7.92
CA THR A 14 -23.70 -2.96 -8.72
C THR A 14 -23.31 -4.30 -8.11
N TRP A 15 -23.00 -5.27 -8.97
CA TRP A 15 -22.57 -6.61 -8.59
C TRP A 15 -21.12 -6.87 -8.94
N ARG A 16 -20.43 -7.57 -8.05
CA ARG A 16 -19.11 -8.18 -8.29
C ARG A 16 -19.15 -9.63 -7.83
N THR A 17 -18.47 -10.53 -8.54
CA THR A 17 -18.42 -11.94 -8.16
C THR A 17 -16.99 -12.38 -7.88
N TYR A 18 -16.83 -13.32 -6.96
CA TYR A 18 -15.54 -13.94 -6.64
C TYR A 18 -15.64 -15.46 -6.71
N SER A 19 -14.57 -16.08 -7.20
CA SER A 19 -14.47 -17.50 -7.49
C SER A 19 -13.10 -18.05 -7.08
N ILE A 20 -12.84 -19.33 -7.34
CA ILE A 20 -11.51 -19.93 -7.14
C ILE A 20 -10.44 -19.22 -7.98
N ALA A 21 -10.80 -18.65 -9.13
CA ALA A 21 -9.87 -17.91 -9.98
C ALA A 21 -9.30 -16.66 -9.28
N ASP A 22 -10.04 -16.12 -8.30
CA ASP A 22 -9.65 -14.96 -7.51
C ASP A 22 -8.87 -15.33 -6.23
N GLY A 23 -8.70 -16.63 -5.95
CA GLY A 23 -7.97 -17.14 -4.78
C GLY A 23 -8.83 -17.81 -3.71
N LEU A 24 -10.16 -17.85 -3.90
CA LEU A 24 -11.09 -18.50 -2.96
C LEU A 24 -10.81 -20.00 -2.83
N ALA A 25 -10.92 -20.54 -1.62
CA ALA A 25 -10.56 -21.94 -1.34
C ALA A 25 -11.44 -22.95 -2.07
N GLY A 26 -12.73 -22.66 -2.21
CA GLY A 26 -13.72 -23.53 -2.84
C GLY A 26 -14.90 -22.75 -3.44
N VAL A 27 -15.62 -23.35 -4.39
CA VAL A 27 -16.78 -22.70 -5.05
C VAL A 27 -18.03 -22.71 -4.16
N ARG A 28 -18.18 -23.72 -3.29
CA ARG A 28 -19.36 -23.88 -2.45
C ARG A 28 -19.18 -23.19 -1.11
N ILE A 29 -19.74 -21.99 -1.00
CA ILE A 29 -19.68 -21.18 0.22
C ILE A 29 -20.89 -21.46 1.10
N GLU A 30 -20.64 -21.82 2.35
CA GLU A 30 -21.67 -22.19 3.31
C GLU A 30 -21.99 -21.04 4.29
N HIS A 31 -20.99 -20.23 4.66
CA HIS A 31 -21.16 -19.13 5.61
C HIS A 31 -20.16 -17.99 5.40
N ILE A 32 -20.50 -16.81 5.91
CA ILE A 32 -19.65 -15.60 5.89
C ILE A 32 -19.68 -14.97 7.28
N ALA A 33 -18.53 -14.50 7.77
CA ALA A 33 -18.41 -13.69 8.98
C ALA A 33 -17.32 -12.62 8.78
N GLU A 34 -17.33 -11.56 9.59
CA GLU A 34 -16.22 -10.62 9.73
C GLU A 34 -15.59 -10.82 11.11
N ASP A 35 -14.27 -10.68 11.23
CA ASP A 35 -13.59 -10.65 12.52
C ASP A 35 -13.42 -9.21 13.05
N SER A 36 -12.99 -9.02 14.30
CA SER A 36 -12.75 -7.69 14.88
C SER A 36 -11.58 -6.97 14.23
N ALA A 37 -10.72 -7.71 13.53
CA ALA A 37 -9.67 -7.14 12.71
C ALA A 37 -10.19 -6.59 11.36
N GLY A 38 -11.43 -6.93 10.99
CA GLY A 38 -12.09 -6.47 9.79
C GLY A 38 -11.80 -7.32 8.55
N TYR A 39 -11.31 -8.55 8.71
CA TYR A 39 -11.21 -9.53 7.63
C TYR A 39 -12.53 -10.28 7.47
N LEU A 40 -12.90 -10.56 6.22
CA LEU A 40 -14.02 -11.44 5.92
C LEU A 40 -13.56 -12.90 5.88
N TRP A 41 -14.33 -13.78 6.49
CA TRP A 41 -14.09 -15.21 6.54
C TRP A 41 -15.22 -15.96 5.84
N PHE A 42 -14.85 -16.82 4.89
CA PHE A 42 -15.75 -17.58 4.04
C PHE A 42 -15.59 -19.08 4.31
N ALA A 43 -16.57 -19.68 4.99
CA ALA A 43 -16.61 -21.14 5.17
C ALA A 43 -16.92 -21.82 3.84
N THR A 44 -16.09 -22.78 3.45
CA THR A 44 -16.28 -23.55 2.22
C THR A 44 -16.57 -25.01 2.54
N TRP A 45 -17.44 -25.62 1.75
CA TRP A 45 -17.73 -27.05 1.87
C TRP A 45 -16.54 -27.93 1.44
N ASP A 46 -15.70 -27.41 0.54
CA ASP A 46 -14.79 -28.24 -0.25
C ASP A 46 -13.35 -28.26 0.27
N ASN A 47 -12.82 -27.12 0.74
CA ASN A 47 -11.37 -26.94 0.87
C ASN A 47 -10.96 -25.92 1.96
N GLY A 48 -11.61 -25.98 3.11
CA GLY A 48 -11.28 -25.18 4.29
C GLY A 48 -12.04 -23.86 4.36
N VAL A 49 -11.36 -22.82 4.84
CA VAL A 49 -11.90 -21.47 4.99
C VAL A 49 -11.00 -20.47 4.28
N SER A 50 -11.59 -19.44 3.68
CA SER A 50 -10.85 -18.32 3.11
C SER A 50 -11.03 -17.07 3.96
N ARG A 51 -9.93 -16.40 4.29
CA ARG A 51 -9.89 -15.05 4.86
C ARG A 51 -9.61 -14.04 3.74
N PHE A 52 -10.25 -12.88 3.77
CA PHE A 52 -10.14 -11.85 2.75
C PHE A 52 -9.98 -10.47 3.38
N ASP A 53 -9.07 -9.67 2.83
CA ASP A 53 -8.70 -8.35 3.35
C ASP A 53 -9.18 -7.17 2.48
N GLY A 54 -9.94 -7.46 1.42
CA GLY A 54 -10.34 -6.48 0.39
C GLY A 54 -9.54 -6.58 -0.91
N ASP A 55 -8.44 -7.34 -0.90
CA ASP A 55 -7.51 -7.47 -2.02
C ASP A 55 -7.20 -8.93 -2.33
N GLU A 56 -6.71 -9.70 -1.34
CA GLU A 56 -6.26 -11.08 -1.52
C GLU A 56 -6.98 -12.07 -0.58
N PHE A 57 -7.15 -13.30 -1.07
CA PHE A 57 -7.65 -14.42 -0.27
C PHE A 57 -6.49 -15.22 0.31
N GLN A 58 -6.54 -15.45 1.62
CA GLN A 58 -5.69 -16.41 2.32
C GLN A 58 -6.52 -17.61 2.74
N ASN A 59 -6.09 -18.82 2.38
CA ASN A 59 -6.84 -20.04 2.65
C ASN A 59 -6.20 -20.82 3.80
N PHE A 60 -7.05 -21.38 4.67
CA PHE A 60 -6.65 -22.23 5.78
C PHE A 60 -7.34 -23.59 5.63
N THR A 61 -6.58 -24.66 5.89
CA THR A 61 -6.97 -26.06 5.76
C THR A 61 -6.62 -26.82 7.04
N LYS A 62 -6.87 -28.14 7.07
CA LYS A 62 -6.38 -29.04 8.12
C LYS A 62 -4.89 -28.93 8.38
N GLN A 63 -4.09 -28.63 7.34
CA GLN A 63 -2.64 -28.50 7.47
C GLN A 63 -2.24 -27.26 8.28
N ASP A 64 -3.10 -26.25 8.29
CA ASP A 64 -2.90 -24.98 8.97
C ASP A 64 -3.52 -24.96 10.37
N GLY A 65 -4.15 -26.07 10.78
CA GLY A 65 -4.74 -26.22 12.11
C GLY A 65 -6.27 -26.27 12.15
N LEU A 66 -7.00 -26.27 11.02
CA LEU A 66 -8.44 -26.56 11.07
C LEU A 66 -8.71 -28.02 11.48
N VAL A 67 -9.86 -28.25 12.13
CA VAL A 67 -10.32 -29.62 12.45
C VAL A 67 -10.77 -30.38 11.20
N ASP A 68 -11.54 -29.72 10.32
CA ASP A 68 -11.91 -30.28 9.02
C ASP A 68 -11.96 -29.26 7.89
N ASP A 69 -11.63 -29.70 6.67
CA ASP A 69 -11.67 -28.86 5.46
C ASP A 69 -13.11 -28.59 5.00
N CYS A 70 -14.07 -29.40 5.42
CA CYS A 70 -15.49 -29.11 5.20
C CYS A 70 -16.01 -28.22 6.33
N VAL A 71 -16.02 -26.90 6.09
CA VAL A 71 -16.46 -25.89 7.05
C VAL A 71 -17.90 -25.48 6.74
N HIS A 72 -18.78 -25.60 7.74
CA HIS A 72 -20.21 -25.29 7.60
C HIS A 72 -20.58 -23.89 8.10
N PHE A 73 -19.91 -23.41 9.15
CA PHE A 73 -20.32 -22.19 9.84
C PHE A 73 -19.13 -21.47 10.46
N VAL A 74 -19.19 -20.14 10.50
CA VAL A 74 -18.22 -19.28 11.19
C VAL A 74 -18.99 -18.31 12.09
N LEU A 75 -18.54 -18.14 13.33
CA LEU A 75 -19.08 -17.19 14.30
C LEU A 75 -17.93 -16.52 15.04
N GLN A 76 -17.90 -15.19 15.08
CA GLN A 76 -17.08 -14.47 16.05
C GLN A 76 -17.85 -14.35 17.38
N ASP A 77 -17.23 -14.76 18.48
CA ASP A 77 -17.81 -14.59 19.82
C ASP A 77 -17.46 -13.24 20.45
N ASN A 78 -18.08 -12.91 21.60
CA ASN A 78 -17.82 -11.67 22.33
C ASN A 78 -16.41 -11.56 22.96
N ARG A 79 -15.58 -12.60 22.83
CA ARG A 79 -14.18 -12.64 23.29
C ARG A 79 -13.19 -12.60 22.14
N ASP A 80 -13.64 -12.18 20.95
CA ASP A 80 -12.84 -12.08 19.73
C ASP A 80 -12.28 -13.42 19.22
N ARG A 81 -12.89 -14.55 19.59
CA ARG A 81 -12.55 -15.86 19.01
C ARG A 81 -13.45 -16.16 17.83
N LEU A 82 -12.85 -16.59 16.73
CA LEU A 82 -13.61 -17.08 15.57
C LEU A 82 -13.82 -18.58 15.67
N TRP A 83 -15.05 -19.00 15.89
CA TRP A 83 -15.46 -20.40 15.94
C TRP A 83 -15.81 -20.95 14.56
N PHE A 84 -15.32 -22.14 14.25
CA PHE A 84 -15.53 -22.84 12.98
C PHE A 84 -16.24 -24.17 13.24
N GLY A 85 -17.48 -24.29 12.76
CA GLY A 85 -18.24 -25.52 12.76
C GLY A 85 -17.87 -26.34 11.53
N THR A 86 -17.38 -27.56 11.73
CA THR A 86 -16.85 -28.39 10.64
C THR A 86 -17.55 -29.75 10.56
N LEU A 87 -17.29 -30.52 9.51
CA LEU A 87 -17.85 -31.86 9.35
C LEU A 87 -17.43 -32.85 10.45
N ASN A 88 -16.25 -32.68 11.06
CA ASN A 88 -15.69 -33.62 12.02
C ASN A 88 -15.28 -32.95 13.35
N GLY A 89 -15.98 -31.90 13.77
CA GLY A 89 -15.79 -31.26 15.06
C GLY A 89 -15.88 -29.73 15.00
N VAL A 90 -15.34 -29.08 16.01
CA VAL A 90 -15.31 -27.61 16.13
C VAL A 90 -13.94 -27.13 16.60
N CYS A 91 -13.51 -26.01 16.07
CA CYS A 91 -12.30 -25.30 16.51
C CYS A 91 -12.57 -23.81 16.59
N TRP A 92 -11.66 -23.05 17.20
CA TRP A 92 -11.68 -21.60 17.13
C TRP A 92 -10.28 -21.03 16.83
N TYR A 93 -10.25 -19.82 16.27
CA TYR A 93 -9.04 -19.06 15.97
C TYR A 93 -8.94 -17.85 16.91
N ASP A 94 -7.76 -17.60 17.46
CA ASP A 94 -7.50 -16.50 18.41
C ASP A 94 -6.79 -15.29 17.78
N GLY A 95 -6.59 -15.29 16.47
CA GLY A 95 -5.81 -14.28 15.75
C GLY A 95 -4.39 -14.74 15.38
N SER A 96 -3.93 -15.85 15.96
CA SER A 96 -2.64 -16.47 15.68
C SER A 96 -2.76 -17.95 15.32
N ASP A 97 -3.44 -18.74 16.15
CA ASP A 97 -3.48 -20.21 16.06
C ASP A 97 -4.91 -20.75 16.15
N PHE A 98 -5.10 -21.97 15.63
CA PHE A 98 -6.35 -22.72 15.76
C PHE A 98 -6.31 -23.64 16.99
N HIS A 99 -7.39 -23.61 17.77
CA HIS A 99 -7.59 -24.41 18.98
C HIS A 99 -8.78 -25.36 18.81
N HIS A 100 -8.61 -26.62 19.21
CA HIS A 100 -9.59 -27.68 18.96
C HIS A 100 -10.39 -27.97 20.24
N LEU A 101 -11.70 -28.22 20.09
CA LEU A 101 -12.52 -28.70 21.19
C LEU A 101 -12.60 -30.24 21.15
N GLU A 102 -11.84 -30.89 22.01
CA GLU A 102 -11.66 -32.36 22.02
C GLU A 102 -12.56 -33.10 23.02
N ASP A 103 -13.53 -32.43 23.65
CA ASP A 103 -14.42 -33.05 24.62
C ASP A 103 -15.21 -34.25 24.02
N GLU A 104 -15.35 -35.34 24.78
CA GLU A 104 -15.99 -36.61 24.32
C GLU A 104 -17.42 -36.42 23.75
N GLY A 105 -18.10 -35.34 24.15
CA GLY A 105 -19.45 -34.98 23.71
C GLY A 105 -19.54 -34.33 22.32
N ILE A 106 -18.44 -33.84 21.75
CA ILE A 106 -18.42 -33.09 20.48
C ILE A 106 -17.28 -33.49 19.54
N ALA A 107 -16.20 -34.05 20.04
CA ALA A 107 -15.06 -34.48 19.23
C ALA A 107 -15.50 -35.45 18.11
N GLY A 108 -15.09 -35.14 16.87
CA GLY A 108 -15.43 -35.95 15.70
C GLY A 108 -16.89 -35.87 15.24
N ARG A 109 -17.74 -35.07 15.89
CA ARG A 109 -19.16 -34.91 15.52
C ARG A 109 -19.33 -33.65 14.66
N ALA A 110 -20.16 -33.74 13.62
CA ALA A 110 -20.39 -32.62 12.71
C ALA A 110 -21.09 -31.45 13.42
N VAL A 111 -20.57 -30.24 13.24
CA VAL A 111 -21.12 -28.99 13.75
C VAL A 111 -21.52 -28.13 12.56
N GLN A 112 -22.81 -27.92 12.37
CA GLN A 112 -23.37 -27.22 11.21
C GLN A 112 -23.84 -25.81 11.52
N PHE A 113 -24.11 -25.54 12.80
CA PHE A 113 -24.55 -24.23 13.27
C PHE A 113 -23.92 -23.96 14.63
N ILE A 114 -23.49 -22.72 14.83
CA ILE A 114 -22.94 -22.23 16.10
C ILE A 114 -23.72 -20.97 16.47
N TYR A 115 -24.01 -20.81 17.75
CA TYR A 115 -24.72 -19.65 18.28
C TYR A 115 -24.18 -19.26 19.65
N GLU A 116 -23.91 -17.98 19.86
CA GLU A 116 -23.58 -17.44 21.17
C GLU A 116 -24.85 -16.94 21.85
N ASP A 117 -25.15 -17.45 23.04
CA ASP A 117 -26.29 -16.96 23.82
C ASP A 117 -25.94 -15.70 24.62
N ARG A 118 -26.97 -15.08 25.23
CA ARG A 118 -26.80 -13.88 26.08
C ARG A 118 -25.89 -14.08 27.31
N GLU A 119 -25.57 -15.31 27.69
CA GLU A 119 -24.64 -15.63 28.78
C GLU A 119 -23.20 -15.83 28.28
N GLY A 120 -22.97 -15.77 26.96
CA GLY A 120 -21.66 -16.00 26.34
C GLY A 120 -21.32 -17.48 26.19
N ARG A 121 -22.30 -18.38 26.26
CA ARG A 121 -22.10 -19.82 26.00
C ARG A 121 -22.20 -20.09 24.52
N ILE A 122 -21.33 -20.98 24.04
CA ILE A 122 -21.27 -21.33 22.61
C ILE A 122 -22.08 -22.61 22.38
N TRP A 123 -23.24 -22.46 21.76
CA TRP A 123 -24.16 -23.54 21.41
C TRP A 123 -23.79 -24.15 20.07
N CYS A 124 -23.75 -25.48 20.02
CA CYS A 124 -23.41 -26.24 18.81
C CYS A 124 -24.58 -27.15 18.41
N GLY A 125 -25.00 -27.03 17.15
CA GLY A 125 -26.03 -27.88 16.55
C GLY A 125 -25.52 -28.54 15.27
N GLY A 126 -25.80 -29.83 15.10
CA GLY A 126 -25.39 -30.56 13.91
C GLY A 126 -25.75 -32.03 13.94
N HIS A 127 -25.07 -32.84 13.12
CA HIS A 127 -25.41 -34.25 12.98
C HIS A 127 -24.94 -35.07 14.18
N ARG A 128 -25.89 -35.45 15.05
CA ARG A 128 -25.64 -36.05 16.37
C ARG A 128 -24.87 -35.09 17.30
N THR A 129 -25.10 -33.79 17.14
CA THR A 129 -24.52 -32.76 17.99
C THR A 129 -25.60 -31.81 18.48
N LEU A 130 -25.77 -31.74 19.80
CA LEU A 130 -26.64 -30.78 20.47
C LEU A 130 -26.09 -30.54 21.88
N GLY A 131 -25.58 -29.34 22.12
CA GLY A 131 -25.00 -28.98 23.41
C GLY A 131 -24.39 -27.59 23.40
N TYR A 132 -23.70 -27.23 24.48
CA TYR A 132 -23.02 -25.95 24.58
C TYR A 132 -21.69 -26.05 25.32
N TYR A 133 -20.79 -25.13 25.01
CA TYR A 133 -19.53 -24.91 25.70
C TYR A 133 -19.66 -23.72 26.64
N ASP A 134 -19.32 -23.92 27.91
CA ASP A 134 -19.42 -22.88 28.96
C ASP A 134 -18.13 -22.06 29.17
N GLY A 135 -17.09 -22.33 28.38
CA GLY A 135 -15.76 -21.77 28.57
C GLY A 135 -14.77 -22.73 29.23
N THR A 136 -15.24 -23.88 29.73
CA THR A 136 -14.40 -24.92 30.34
C THR A 136 -14.65 -26.29 29.73
N VAL A 137 -15.91 -26.71 29.61
CA VAL A 137 -16.30 -28.03 29.09
C VAL A 137 -17.52 -27.95 28.20
N PHE A 138 -17.64 -28.91 27.30
CA PHE A 138 -18.82 -29.11 26.46
C PHE A 138 -19.86 -29.99 27.16
N HIS A 139 -21.08 -29.46 27.31
CA HIS A 139 -22.22 -30.16 27.88
C HIS A 139 -23.05 -30.82 26.76
N ASP A 140 -22.93 -32.14 26.60
CA ASP A 140 -23.73 -32.92 25.64
C ASP A 140 -25.19 -33.10 26.15
N LEU A 141 -26.14 -32.50 25.44
CA LEU A 141 -27.56 -32.49 25.81
C LEU A 141 -28.39 -33.56 25.07
N ILE A 142 -27.78 -34.37 24.21
CA ILE A 142 -28.49 -35.46 23.52
C ILE A 142 -29.10 -36.46 24.51
N PRO A 143 -28.42 -36.91 25.58
CA PRO A 143 -29.02 -37.81 26.55
C PRO A 143 -30.27 -37.20 27.21
N LEU A 144 -30.22 -35.92 27.55
CA LEU A 144 -31.35 -35.18 28.13
C LEU A 144 -32.52 -35.10 27.15
N TYR A 145 -32.25 -34.77 25.88
CA TYR A 145 -33.28 -34.74 24.84
C TYR A 145 -33.98 -36.10 24.68
N LEU A 146 -33.22 -37.21 24.69
CA LEU A 146 -33.77 -38.55 24.48
C LEU A 146 -34.57 -39.10 25.68
N GLN A 147 -34.37 -38.58 26.90
CA GLN A 147 -35.04 -39.07 28.11
C GLN A 147 -36.57 -38.94 28.09
N HIS A 148 -37.12 -38.03 27.28
CA HIS A 148 -38.57 -37.75 27.25
C HIS A 148 -39.32 -38.51 26.15
N TYR A 149 -38.66 -39.40 25.40
CA TYR A 149 -39.27 -40.11 24.27
C TYR A 149 -39.17 -41.63 24.41
N GLU A 150 -40.32 -42.31 24.59
CA GLU A 150 -40.45 -43.75 24.90
C GLU A 150 -39.88 -44.70 23.83
N LYS A 151 -39.71 -44.22 22.59
CA LYS A 151 -38.98 -44.93 21.53
C LYS A 151 -37.90 -43.98 20.98
N PRO A 152 -36.61 -44.36 21.00
CA PRO A 152 -35.61 -43.59 20.29
C PRO A 152 -36.05 -43.52 18.81
N PRO A 153 -36.08 -42.34 18.18
CA PRO A 153 -36.41 -42.24 16.77
C PRO A 153 -35.52 -43.21 15.98
N SER A 154 -36.09 -43.86 14.96
CA SER A 154 -35.36 -44.77 14.04
C SER A 154 -33.97 -44.23 13.70
N PRO A 155 -32.95 -45.07 13.42
CA PRO A 155 -31.54 -44.66 13.18
C PRO A 155 -31.34 -43.60 12.07
N GLN A 156 -32.41 -43.26 11.33
CA GLN A 156 -32.52 -42.14 10.41
C GLN A 156 -33.00 -40.84 11.10
N TRP A 157 -32.38 -40.45 12.22
CA TRP A 157 -32.39 -39.04 12.61
C TRP A 157 -31.61 -38.28 11.53
N SER A 158 -32.31 -37.71 10.53
CA SER A 158 -31.72 -36.73 9.62
C SER A 158 -31.53 -35.44 10.42
N ASN A 159 -30.30 -34.96 10.41
CA ASN A 159 -29.63 -34.44 11.59
C ASN A 159 -29.03 -33.06 11.25
N GLN A 160 -29.66 -32.35 10.32
CA GLN A 160 -29.19 -31.06 9.88
C GLN A 160 -29.74 -29.98 10.80
N CYS A 161 -28.87 -29.30 11.54
CA CYS A 161 -29.25 -28.07 12.22
C CYS A 161 -29.26 -26.93 11.21
N ARG A 162 -30.39 -26.26 11.03
CA ARG A 162 -30.55 -25.13 10.09
C ARG A 162 -30.80 -23.79 10.77
N GLY A 163 -30.59 -23.73 12.08
CA GLY A 163 -30.73 -22.50 12.83
C GLY A 163 -30.82 -22.73 14.33
N ILE A 164 -30.26 -21.78 15.07
CA ILE A 164 -30.41 -21.63 16.51
C ILE A 164 -30.82 -20.17 16.76
N ALA A 165 -31.80 -19.96 17.63
CA ALA A 165 -32.28 -18.62 18.00
C ALA A 165 -32.67 -18.57 19.48
N GLN A 166 -32.55 -17.41 20.14
CA GLN A 166 -32.88 -17.26 21.56
C GLN A 166 -34.00 -16.25 21.80
N ASP A 167 -35.22 -16.69 22.13
CA ASP A 167 -36.35 -15.76 22.31
C ASP A 167 -36.15 -14.72 23.45
N PRO A 168 -37.00 -13.69 23.58
CA PRO A 168 -36.83 -12.65 24.60
C PRO A 168 -36.84 -13.18 26.03
N LYS A 169 -37.50 -14.33 26.28
CA LYS A 169 -37.55 -15.00 27.59
C LYS A 169 -36.30 -15.84 27.88
N GLY A 170 -35.40 -15.97 26.91
CA GLY A 170 -34.14 -16.70 27.04
C GLY A 170 -34.21 -18.15 26.59
N HIS A 171 -35.36 -18.63 26.09
CA HIS A 171 -35.44 -20.01 25.59
C HIS A 171 -34.73 -20.14 24.24
N LEU A 172 -34.05 -21.26 24.03
CA LEU A 172 -33.33 -21.55 22.81
C LEU A 172 -34.16 -22.43 21.87
N TRP A 173 -34.18 -22.08 20.61
CA TRP A 173 -34.95 -22.72 19.55
C TRP A 173 -33.99 -23.35 18.55
N PHE A 174 -34.23 -24.61 18.21
CA PHE A 174 -33.38 -25.39 17.32
C PHE A 174 -34.19 -25.90 16.13
N GLY A 175 -33.67 -25.62 14.94
CA GLY A 175 -34.24 -26.07 13.67
C GLY A 175 -33.62 -27.38 13.19
N PHE A 176 -34.22 -28.52 13.57
CA PHE A 176 -33.90 -29.84 13.02
C PHE A 176 -35.05 -30.31 12.10
N ASN A 177 -35.21 -31.61 11.84
CA ASN A 177 -36.45 -32.13 11.22
C ASN A 177 -37.69 -31.92 12.11
N TYR A 178 -37.44 -31.51 13.35
CA TYR A 178 -38.39 -31.06 14.34
C TYR A 178 -38.00 -29.66 14.79
N LEU A 179 -39.00 -28.85 15.11
CA LEU A 179 -38.78 -27.63 15.87
C LEU A 179 -38.71 -27.99 17.35
N ILE A 180 -37.59 -27.67 17.99
CA ILE A 180 -37.34 -28.00 19.39
C ILE A 180 -37.02 -26.71 20.14
N ARG A 181 -37.56 -26.55 21.36
CA ARG A 181 -37.26 -25.45 22.27
C ARG A 181 -36.68 -25.97 23.58
N PHE A 182 -35.61 -25.34 24.06
CA PHE A 182 -34.97 -25.60 25.35
C PHE A 182 -35.22 -24.43 26.30
N ASP A 183 -35.75 -24.72 27.49
CA ASP A 183 -36.07 -23.71 28.51
C ASP A 183 -35.00 -23.53 29.60
N GLY A 184 -33.87 -24.24 29.47
CA GLY A 184 -32.81 -24.31 30.48
C GLY A 184 -32.83 -25.61 31.29
N GLN A 185 -33.94 -26.36 31.29
CA GLN A 185 -34.08 -27.61 32.05
C GLN A 185 -34.58 -28.77 31.18
N SER A 186 -35.49 -28.50 30.25
CA SER A 186 -36.18 -29.51 29.46
C SER A 186 -36.33 -29.09 27.99
N PHE A 187 -36.52 -30.09 27.13
CA PHE A 187 -36.82 -29.89 25.72
C PHE A 187 -38.32 -30.06 25.45
N HIS A 188 -38.90 -29.09 24.75
CA HIS A 188 -40.23 -29.19 24.15
C HIS A 188 -40.09 -29.38 22.64
N ARG A 189 -40.77 -30.38 22.10
CA ARG A 189 -40.84 -30.63 20.66
C ARG A 189 -42.23 -30.31 20.16
N TYR A 190 -42.30 -29.47 19.12
CA TYR A 190 -43.57 -29.06 18.53
C TYR A 190 -44.13 -30.13 17.57
N GLU A 191 -45.43 -30.40 17.66
CA GLU A 191 -46.16 -31.44 16.92
C GLU A 191 -47.37 -30.87 16.13
N GLU A 192 -48.06 -31.73 15.37
CA GLU A 192 -49.20 -31.37 14.49
C GLU A 192 -50.34 -30.66 15.21
N GLU A 193 -50.62 -31.06 16.45
CA GLU A 193 -51.66 -30.47 17.29
C GLU A 193 -51.39 -29.00 17.64
N GLU A 194 -50.12 -28.58 17.61
CA GLU A 194 -49.69 -27.19 17.84
C GLU A 194 -49.56 -26.39 16.54
N GLY A 195 -49.97 -26.96 15.39
CA GLY A 195 -49.93 -26.31 14.08
C GLY A 195 -48.63 -26.50 13.31
N PHE A 196 -47.75 -27.42 13.73
CA PHE A 196 -46.46 -27.71 13.09
C PHE A 196 -46.41 -29.15 12.56
N PRO A 197 -45.89 -29.42 11.35
CA PRO A 197 -45.90 -30.80 10.85
C PRO A 197 -45.08 -31.76 11.72
N PRO A 198 -45.56 -33.00 11.91
CA PRO A 198 -45.06 -33.97 12.89
C PRO A 198 -43.79 -34.72 12.45
N ARG A 199 -43.26 -34.45 11.24
CA ARG A 199 -41.89 -34.77 10.77
C ARG A 199 -41.80 -34.31 9.31
N ILE A 200 -40.85 -33.43 9.01
CA ILE A 200 -40.54 -33.03 7.64
C ILE A 200 -39.29 -33.75 7.14
N LEU A 201 -39.23 -34.02 5.83
CA LEU A 201 -38.04 -34.60 5.18
C LEU A 201 -36.85 -33.62 5.14
N THR A 202 -37.14 -32.32 5.26
CA THR A 202 -36.16 -31.24 5.40
C THR A 202 -36.09 -30.77 6.86
N SER A 203 -35.18 -29.86 7.20
CA SER A 203 -35.07 -29.30 8.55
C SER A 203 -35.68 -27.89 8.59
N TYR A 204 -36.27 -27.51 9.73
CA TYR A 204 -36.78 -26.17 9.98
C TYR A 204 -35.62 -25.17 9.95
N ALA A 205 -35.77 -24.09 9.18
CA ALA A 205 -34.88 -22.94 9.29
C ALA A 205 -35.38 -22.05 10.44
N VAL A 206 -34.47 -21.67 11.33
CA VAL A 206 -34.77 -20.86 12.51
C VAL A 206 -33.82 -19.68 12.53
N GLY A 207 -34.35 -18.49 12.78
CA GLY A 207 -33.57 -17.27 12.91
C GLY A 207 -34.25 -16.30 13.87
N GLN A 208 -33.57 -15.21 14.19
CA GLN A 208 -34.06 -14.21 15.12
C GLN A 208 -33.88 -12.81 14.53
N ASP A 209 -34.84 -11.92 14.77
CA ASP A 209 -34.71 -10.50 14.45
C ASP A 209 -34.13 -9.68 15.62
N HIS A 210 -33.82 -8.42 15.36
CA HIS A 210 -33.23 -7.50 16.35
C HIS A 210 -34.12 -7.23 17.59
N THR A 211 -35.44 -7.49 17.52
CA THR A 211 -36.37 -7.36 18.66
C THR A 211 -36.40 -8.61 19.53
N GLY A 212 -35.81 -9.67 19.01
CA GLY A 212 -35.73 -10.97 19.62
C GLY A 212 -36.82 -11.94 19.15
N LYS A 213 -37.66 -11.55 18.19
CA LYS A 213 -38.71 -12.41 17.60
C LYS A 213 -38.06 -13.59 16.90
N VAL A 214 -38.61 -14.79 17.09
CA VAL A 214 -38.07 -16.01 16.47
C VAL A 214 -38.84 -16.32 15.20
N TRP A 215 -38.15 -16.37 14.08
CA TRP A 215 -38.68 -16.68 12.77
C TRP A 215 -38.41 -18.15 12.43
N ILE A 216 -39.45 -18.83 11.95
CA ILE A 216 -39.43 -20.28 11.69
C ILE A 216 -40.03 -20.53 10.31
N GLY A 217 -39.37 -21.32 9.49
CA GLY A 217 -39.92 -21.76 8.22
C GLY A 217 -39.43 -23.15 7.82
N TYR A 218 -40.17 -23.80 6.94
CA TYR A 218 -39.78 -25.08 6.34
C TYR A 218 -40.37 -25.23 4.93
N ARG A 219 -40.00 -26.30 4.23
CA ARG A 219 -40.64 -26.67 2.96
C ARG A 219 -41.19 -28.09 2.99
N GLU A 220 -42.45 -28.21 2.60
CA GLU A 220 -42.89 -29.42 1.87
C GLU A 220 -44.03 -29.15 0.87
N TYR A 221 -44.99 -28.24 1.14
CA TYR A 221 -46.14 -28.02 0.22
C TYR A 221 -46.59 -26.56 0.03
N GLU A 222 -46.40 -25.69 1.03
CA GLU A 222 -46.57 -24.22 0.96
C GLU A 222 -45.43 -23.63 1.79
N ASN A 223 -44.76 -22.57 1.34
CA ASN A 223 -43.70 -21.93 2.12
C ASN A 223 -44.30 -21.14 3.28
N LYS A 224 -44.71 -21.88 4.32
CA LYS A 224 -45.28 -21.28 5.51
C LYS A 224 -44.14 -20.75 6.38
N LEU A 225 -44.28 -19.48 6.70
CA LEU A 225 -43.39 -18.75 7.59
C LEU A 225 -44.16 -18.41 8.86
N TRP A 226 -43.55 -18.65 10.01
CA TRP A 226 -44.10 -18.29 11.30
C TRP A 226 -43.16 -17.36 12.02
N CYS A 227 -43.76 -16.58 12.90
CA CYS A 227 -43.04 -15.70 13.78
C CYS A 227 -43.56 -15.87 15.20
N TYR A 228 -42.66 -16.21 16.13
CA TYR A 228 -42.95 -16.36 17.54
C TYR A 228 -42.60 -15.08 18.29
N ALA A 229 -43.64 -14.46 18.85
CA ALA A 229 -43.55 -13.23 19.63
C ALA A 229 -44.53 -13.31 20.82
N ASP A 230 -44.14 -12.75 21.96
CA ASP A 230 -45.01 -12.59 23.14
C ASP A 230 -45.72 -13.88 23.61
N GLY A 231 -45.11 -15.05 23.37
CA GLY A 231 -45.66 -16.34 23.77
C GLY A 231 -46.59 -17.01 22.76
N SER A 232 -46.76 -16.44 21.55
CA SER A 232 -47.67 -16.95 20.53
C SER A 232 -47.03 -17.00 19.14
N PHE A 233 -47.53 -17.90 18.28
CA PHE A 233 -47.14 -17.98 16.87
C PHE A 233 -48.08 -17.15 16.00
N GLN A 234 -47.49 -16.39 15.09
CA GLN A 234 -48.19 -15.66 14.04
C GLN A 234 -47.75 -16.21 12.68
N SER A 235 -48.70 -16.60 11.83
CA SER A 235 -48.41 -16.98 10.45
C SER A 235 -48.13 -15.74 9.61
N VAL A 236 -47.05 -15.78 8.83
CA VAL A 236 -46.67 -14.73 7.88
C VAL A 236 -46.90 -15.27 6.48
N GLN A 237 -47.69 -14.55 5.68
CA GLN A 237 -47.92 -14.91 4.29
C GLN A 237 -46.68 -14.50 3.47
N ALA A 238 -45.94 -15.50 2.97
CA ALA A 238 -44.74 -15.27 2.17
C ALA A 238 -44.69 -16.29 1.03
N ASP A 239 -44.58 -15.84 -0.21
CA ASP A 239 -44.44 -16.72 -1.39
C ASP A 239 -42.97 -16.94 -1.74
N LEU A 240 -42.25 -17.61 -0.83
CA LEU A 240 -40.81 -17.83 -0.95
C LEU A 240 -40.47 -18.98 -1.91
N GLU A 241 -40.33 -18.73 -3.20
CA GLU A 241 -39.98 -19.81 -4.14
C GLU A 241 -38.69 -20.59 -3.75
N GLY A 242 -38.76 -21.92 -3.87
CA GLY A 242 -37.65 -22.84 -3.57
C GLY A 242 -37.62 -23.37 -2.14
N THR A 243 -36.62 -24.20 -1.81
CA THR A 243 -36.44 -24.75 -0.45
C THR A 243 -35.78 -23.73 0.45
N LEU A 244 -36.47 -23.28 1.49
CA LEU A 244 -35.88 -22.46 2.55
C LEU A 244 -34.75 -23.22 3.26
N ARG A 245 -33.58 -22.58 3.36
CA ARG A 245 -32.36 -23.14 3.93
C ARG A 245 -31.95 -22.45 5.22
N LYS A 246 -32.05 -21.12 5.26
CA LYS A 246 -31.60 -20.30 6.38
C LYS A 246 -32.44 -19.03 6.50
N ILE A 247 -32.63 -18.59 7.74
CA ILE A 247 -33.23 -17.31 8.09
C ILE A 247 -32.18 -16.53 8.89
N GLN A 248 -31.92 -15.29 8.53
CA GLN A 248 -30.96 -14.43 9.25
C GLN A 248 -31.42 -12.98 9.23
N CYS A 249 -30.95 -12.20 10.19
CA CYS A 249 -31.18 -10.77 10.29
C CYS A 249 -29.86 -10.05 10.01
N ASP A 250 -29.88 -9.02 9.18
CA ASP A 250 -28.69 -8.18 8.98
C ASP A 250 -28.57 -7.11 10.09
N SER A 251 -27.47 -6.36 10.08
CA SER A 251 -27.22 -5.31 11.07
C SER A 251 -28.16 -4.10 10.96
N GLU A 252 -28.93 -3.97 9.87
CA GLU A 252 -29.98 -2.95 9.73
C GLU A 252 -31.34 -3.44 10.27
N GLY A 253 -31.44 -4.71 10.69
CA GLY A 253 -32.65 -5.31 11.20
C GLY A 253 -33.53 -5.96 10.12
N ARG A 254 -33.07 -6.05 8.87
CA ARG A 254 -33.82 -6.67 7.77
C ARG A 254 -33.73 -8.19 7.87
N MET A 255 -34.86 -8.86 7.68
CA MET A 255 -34.92 -10.31 7.63
C MET A 255 -34.64 -10.83 6.23
N TRP A 256 -33.76 -11.84 6.15
CA TRP A 256 -33.31 -12.50 4.93
C TRP A 256 -33.62 -13.99 4.99
N PHE A 257 -34.03 -14.53 3.84
CA PHE A 257 -34.52 -15.89 3.68
C PHE A 257 -33.79 -16.55 2.50
N SER A 258 -32.81 -17.38 2.80
CA SER A 258 -32.00 -18.06 1.79
C SER A 258 -32.76 -19.27 1.24
N THR A 259 -32.93 -19.37 -0.08
CA THR A 259 -33.63 -20.50 -0.70
C THR A 259 -32.77 -21.20 -1.76
N SER A 260 -33.29 -22.28 -2.34
CA SER A 260 -32.66 -22.94 -3.49
C SER A 260 -32.89 -22.22 -4.83
N GLN A 261 -33.64 -21.12 -4.84
CA GLN A 261 -34.07 -20.37 -6.04
C GLN A 261 -33.89 -18.85 -5.85
N GLY A 262 -32.86 -18.46 -5.10
CA GLY A 262 -32.50 -17.08 -4.83
C GLY A 262 -32.40 -16.76 -3.34
N MET A 263 -32.27 -15.46 -3.08
CA MET A 263 -32.31 -14.89 -1.73
C MET A 263 -33.50 -13.95 -1.65
N PHE A 264 -34.38 -14.17 -0.68
CA PHE A 264 -35.48 -13.27 -0.39
C PHE A 264 -35.13 -12.38 0.80
N TYR A 265 -35.71 -11.19 0.84
CA TYR A 265 -35.65 -10.32 2.01
C TYR A 265 -36.99 -9.64 2.26
N GLN A 266 -37.25 -9.33 3.52
CA GLN A 266 -38.43 -8.59 3.93
C GLN A 266 -38.25 -7.11 3.58
N ASP A 267 -39.27 -6.53 2.96
CA ASP A 267 -39.30 -5.11 2.59
C ASP A 267 -40.69 -4.53 2.89
N GLY A 268 -40.79 -3.80 4.00
CA GLY A 268 -42.08 -3.44 4.60
C GLY A 268 -42.91 -4.69 4.93
N ASP A 269 -44.13 -4.74 4.39
CA ASP A 269 -45.05 -5.88 4.52
C ASP A 269 -44.85 -6.95 3.42
N GLY A 270 -43.98 -6.69 2.45
CA GLY A 270 -43.72 -7.56 1.29
C GLY A 270 -42.39 -8.30 1.35
N PHE A 271 -42.13 -9.09 0.32
CA PHE A 271 -40.87 -9.80 0.12
C PHE A 271 -40.33 -9.52 -1.29
N ASN A 272 -39.05 -9.20 -1.36
CA ASN A 272 -38.31 -9.04 -2.61
C ASN A 272 -37.28 -10.15 -2.77
N ARG A 273 -36.82 -10.40 -4.00
CA ARG A 273 -35.95 -11.53 -4.35
C ARG A 273 -34.80 -11.12 -5.24
N PHE A 274 -33.60 -11.60 -4.91
CA PHE A 274 -32.45 -11.66 -5.80
C PHE A 274 -32.29 -13.04 -6.43
N THR A 275 -31.97 -13.07 -7.71
CA THR A 275 -31.77 -14.25 -8.56
C THR A 275 -30.48 -14.14 -9.35
N SER A 276 -30.15 -15.17 -10.14
CA SER A 276 -29.01 -15.11 -11.05
C SER A 276 -29.17 -14.07 -12.16
N ASP A 277 -30.41 -13.73 -12.54
CA ASP A 277 -30.67 -12.66 -13.51
C ASP A 277 -30.33 -11.27 -12.93
N ASP A 278 -30.34 -11.14 -11.60
CA ASP A 278 -29.94 -9.92 -10.91
C ASP A 278 -28.41 -9.79 -10.79
N GLY A 279 -27.66 -10.88 -10.88
CA GLY A 279 -26.20 -10.90 -10.69
C GLY A 279 -25.68 -11.93 -9.67
N LEU A 280 -26.57 -12.70 -9.02
CA LEU A 280 -26.12 -13.78 -8.12
C LEU A 280 -25.32 -14.85 -8.91
N PRO A 281 -24.13 -15.25 -8.42
CA PRO A 281 -23.31 -16.27 -9.09
C PRO A 281 -24.04 -17.61 -9.28
N HIS A 282 -24.98 -17.93 -8.40
CA HIS A 282 -25.74 -19.18 -8.42
C HIS A 282 -27.08 -19.04 -7.69
N PRO A 283 -28.16 -19.71 -8.14
CA PRO A 283 -29.50 -19.57 -7.54
C PRO A 283 -29.61 -20.16 -6.12
N ALA A 284 -28.81 -21.17 -5.79
CA ALA A 284 -28.76 -21.68 -4.42
C ALA A 284 -27.88 -20.79 -3.54
N VAL A 285 -28.52 -19.97 -2.71
CA VAL A 285 -27.87 -19.08 -1.74
C VAL A 285 -27.89 -19.73 -0.34
N LYS A 286 -26.82 -19.53 0.42
CA LYS A 286 -26.58 -20.18 1.72
C LYS A 286 -26.60 -19.22 2.89
N ALA A 287 -25.99 -18.06 2.70
CA ALA A 287 -25.94 -16.99 3.68
C ALA A 287 -25.85 -15.64 2.95
N VAL A 288 -26.22 -14.58 3.67
CA VAL A 288 -25.93 -13.20 3.31
C VAL A 288 -25.27 -12.56 4.52
N PHE A 289 -24.30 -11.70 4.28
CA PHE A 289 -23.61 -10.94 5.30
C PHE A 289 -23.60 -9.47 4.90
N HIS A 290 -23.90 -8.59 5.85
CA HIS A 290 -23.86 -7.15 5.66
C HIS A 290 -22.60 -6.63 6.35
N ASP A 291 -21.67 -6.11 5.55
CA ASP A 291 -20.35 -5.71 6.04
C ASP A 291 -20.33 -4.32 6.68
N ARG A 292 -19.18 -3.95 7.23
CA ARG A 292 -18.93 -2.62 7.80
C ARG A 292 -19.01 -1.46 6.80
N GLU A 293 -18.90 -1.72 5.51
CA GLU A 293 -19.03 -0.71 4.45
C GLU A 293 -20.45 -0.65 3.87
N HIS A 294 -21.42 -1.30 4.51
CA HIS A 294 -22.82 -1.38 4.05
C HIS A 294 -23.00 -2.05 2.67
N GLN A 295 -22.18 -3.06 2.37
CA GLN A 295 -22.34 -3.93 1.20
C GLN A 295 -22.86 -5.31 1.61
N TYR A 296 -23.53 -5.98 0.67
CA TYR A 296 -24.11 -7.29 0.89
C TYR A 296 -23.29 -8.38 0.19
N TRP A 297 -22.82 -9.33 0.99
CA TRP A 297 -22.06 -10.49 0.54
C TRP A 297 -22.96 -11.72 0.55
N PHE A 298 -23.12 -12.37 -0.59
CA PHE A 298 -23.95 -13.55 -0.79
C PHE A 298 -23.07 -14.79 -0.94
N ALA A 299 -23.18 -15.72 0.01
CA ALA A 299 -22.58 -17.04 -0.10
C ALA A 299 -23.45 -17.92 -0.99
N THR A 300 -22.89 -18.43 -2.08
CA THR A 300 -23.60 -19.30 -3.02
C THR A 300 -22.83 -20.59 -3.29
N TRP A 301 -23.49 -21.53 -3.99
CA TRP A 301 -22.81 -22.71 -4.52
C TRP A 301 -22.07 -22.48 -5.86
N GLY A 302 -21.93 -21.22 -6.28
CA GLY A 302 -21.16 -20.80 -7.46
C GLY A 302 -20.12 -19.72 -7.13
N GLY A 303 -19.67 -19.62 -5.88
CA GLY A 303 -18.79 -18.57 -5.38
C GLY A 303 -19.53 -17.51 -4.56
N ILE A 304 -18.97 -16.31 -4.54
CA ILE A 304 -19.44 -15.18 -3.73
C ILE A 304 -19.99 -14.09 -4.64
N GLY A 305 -21.16 -13.54 -4.31
CA GLY A 305 -21.67 -12.32 -4.91
C GLY A 305 -21.54 -11.16 -3.94
N LEU A 306 -20.92 -10.07 -4.34
CA LEU A 306 -20.88 -8.79 -3.62
C LEU A 306 -21.83 -7.82 -4.32
N TYR A 307 -22.73 -7.23 -3.55
CA TYR A 307 -23.70 -6.26 -4.03
C TYR A 307 -23.56 -4.94 -3.27
N ASP A 308 -23.35 -3.86 -4.02
CA ASP A 308 -23.34 -2.50 -3.50
C ASP A 308 -24.59 -1.77 -3.96
N ALA A 309 -25.54 -1.62 -3.02
CA ALA A 309 -26.81 -0.94 -3.26
C ALA A 309 -26.72 0.59 -3.11
N GLN A 310 -25.61 1.12 -2.61
CA GLN A 310 -25.56 2.49 -2.10
C GLN A 310 -24.63 3.40 -2.92
N SER A 311 -23.42 2.94 -3.24
CA SER A 311 -22.38 3.83 -3.77
C SER A 311 -22.55 4.16 -5.24
N ILE A 312 -22.92 3.19 -6.08
CA ILE A 312 -23.02 3.36 -7.53
C ILE A 312 -24.35 2.79 -8.00
N SER A 313 -25.16 3.64 -8.63
CA SER A 313 -26.34 3.24 -9.41
C SER A 313 -26.07 3.51 -10.89
N VAL A 314 -26.36 2.56 -11.75
CA VAL A 314 -26.16 2.69 -13.21
C VAL A 314 -27.51 2.69 -13.91
N PHE A 315 -27.76 3.72 -14.71
CA PHE A 315 -28.96 3.85 -15.53
C PHE A 315 -28.57 3.71 -17.00
N ASP A 316 -28.95 2.59 -17.62
CA ASP A 316 -28.87 2.42 -19.08
C ASP A 316 -30.07 3.11 -19.73
N LEU A 317 -29.86 4.36 -20.11
CA LEU A 317 -30.88 5.20 -20.71
C LEU A 317 -31.39 4.64 -22.03
N SER A 318 -30.59 3.89 -22.78
CA SER A 318 -31.04 3.31 -24.05
C SER A 318 -32.08 2.22 -23.81
N ALA A 319 -31.87 1.40 -22.78
CA ALA A 319 -32.81 0.37 -22.34
C ALA A 319 -34.08 0.99 -21.74
N GLU A 320 -33.93 1.91 -20.78
CA GLU A 320 -35.05 2.57 -20.09
C GLU A 320 -35.98 3.30 -21.07
N LEU A 321 -35.40 3.96 -22.08
CA LEU A 321 -36.15 4.76 -23.04
C LEU A 321 -36.56 3.97 -24.28
N SER A 322 -36.12 2.72 -24.42
CA SER A 322 -36.31 1.88 -25.60
C SER A 322 -35.90 2.57 -26.92
N ARG A 323 -34.82 3.35 -26.90
CA ARG A 323 -34.27 4.08 -28.05
C ARG A 323 -32.77 4.27 -27.93
N GLU A 324 -32.07 4.37 -29.06
CA GLU A 324 -30.69 4.85 -29.05
C GLU A 324 -30.67 6.34 -28.68
N VAL A 325 -29.87 6.68 -27.68
CA VAL A 325 -29.61 8.07 -27.28
C VAL A 325 -28.14 8.40 -27.58
N SER A 326 -27.84 9.65 -27.94
CA SER A 326 -26.45 10.13 -28.10
C SER A 326 -25.78 10.43 -26.75
N GLU A 327 -24.62 11.07 -26.82
CA GLU A 327 -23.84 11.48 -25.66
C GLU A 327 -24.61 12.51 -24.81
N ILE A 328 -24.51 12.35 -23.49
CA ILE A 328 -25.04 13.32 -22.53
C ILE A 328 -24.20 14.59 -22.65
N SER A 329 -24.85 15.67 -23.05
CA SER A 329 -24.21 16.97 -23.28
C SER A 329 -24.33 17.90 -22.08
N GLN A 330 -25.37 17.74 -21.26
CA GLN A 330 -25.65 18.61 -20.12
C GLN A 330 -26.46 17.91 -19.04
N LEU A 331 -26.18 18.25 -17.78
CA LEU A 331 -26.90 17.80 -16.59
C LEU A 331 -27.18 19.01 -15.69
N VAL A 332 -28.44 19.20 -15.28
CA VAL A 332 -28.86 20.27 -14.37
C VAL A 332 -29.92 19.74 -13.41
N GLN A 333 -29.87 20.12 -12.13
CA GLN A 333 -30.98 19.89 -11.20
C GLN A 333 -31.78 21.19 -11.04
N ASP A 334 -33.10 21.12 -11.19
CA ASP A 334 -33.98 22.28 -10.97
C ASP A 334 -34.33 22.50 -9.49
N ARG A 335 -34.98 23.61 -9.12
CA ARG A 335 -35.44 23.85 -7.73
C ARG A 335 -36.33 22.77 -7.11
N ARG A 336 -37.05 21.96 -7.91
CA ARG A 336 -37.94 20.89 -7.41
C ARG A 336 -37.15 19.64 -7.03
N GLY A 337 -35.97 19.46 -7.62
CA GLY A 337 -35.11 18.30 -7.42
C GLY A 337 -35.04 17.38 -8.61
N ASP A 338 -35.78 17.69 -9.68
CA ASP A 338 -35.79 16.91 -10.91
C ASP A 338 -34.45 17.10 -11.63
N ILE A 339 -33.92 16.03 -12.21
CA ILE A 339 -32.67 16.05 -12.97
C ILE A 339 -32.99 16.13 -14.44
N TRP A 340 -32.45 17.15 -15.08
CA TRP A 340 -32.64 17.47 -16.49
C TRP A 340 -31.41 17.03 -17.28
N ILE A 341 -31.63 16.18 -18.27
CA ILE A 341 -30.59 15.50 -19.04
C ILE A 341 -30.70 15.95 -20.50
N GLY A 342 -29.68 16.66 -20.97
CA GLY A 342 -29.52 17.08 -22.35
C GLY A 342 -28.69 16.09 -23.16
N TYR A 343 -29.07 15.88 -24.41
CA TYR A 343 -28.36 15.03 -25.37
C TYR A 343 -28.02 15.80 -26.63
N ALA A 344 -26.84 15.54 -27.17
CA ALA A 344 -26.44 16.07 -28.46
C ALA A 344 -25.57 15.09 -29.23
N ALA A 345 -25.85 14.95 -30.52
CA ALA A 345 -25.00 14.17 -31.40
C ALA A 345 -23.59 14.80 -31.49
N PRO A 346 -22.50 14.00 -31.40
CA PRO A 346 -21.14 14.51 -31.59
C PRO A 346 -20.91 15.06 -33.00
N PHE A 347 -21.68 14.56 -33.98
CA PHE A 347 -21.70 15.07 -35.36
C PHE A 347 -22.98 15.86 -35.62
N LEU A 348 -22.82 17.16 -35.88
CA LEU A 348 -23.89 18.15 -36.13
C LEU A 348 -24.79 17.85 -37.34
N ASN A 349 -24.51 16.77 -38.08
CA ASN A 349 -25.29 16.34 -39.24
C ASN A 349 -26.49 15.44 -38.86
N ARG A 350 -26.63 15.03 -37.58
CA ARG A 350 -27.75 14.24 -37.04
C ARG A 350 -28.52 15.09 -36.02
N LEU A 351 -29.82 15.28 -36.24
CA LEU A 351 -30.73 15.91 -35.28
C LEU A 351 -31.31 14.81 -34.38
N GLU A 352 -31.37 15.07 -33.07
CA GLU A 352 -31.85 14.11 -32.08
C GLU A 352 -32.77 14.75 -31.04
N LYS A 353 -33.72 13.93 -30.57
CA LYS A 353 -34.63 14.29 -29.49
C LYS A 353 -33.88 14.37 -28.18
N SER A 354 -33.88 15.53 -27.54
CA SER A 354 -32.66 15.93 -26.81
C SER A 354 -32.80 16.26 -25.33
N VAL A 355 -34.00 16.26 -24.73
CA VAL A 355 -34.15 16.57 -23.31
C VAL A 355 -35.06 15.59 -22.59
N PHE A 356 -34.60 15.15 -21.42
CA PHE A 356 -35.33 14.27 -20.52
C PHE A 356 -35.30 14.81 -19.10
N ARG A 357 -36.32 14.46 -18.35
CA ARG A 357 -36.49 14.79 -16.94
C ARG A 357 -36.56 13.50 -16.15
N PHE A 358 -35.77 13.42 -15.08
CA PHE A 358 -35.82 12.35 -14.10
C PHE A 358 -36.35 12.90 -12.79
N ASP A 359 -37.50 12.41 -12.34
CA ASP A 359 -38.17 12.86 -11.10
C ASP A 359 -37.71 12.11 -9.84
N GLY A 360 -36.77 11.17 -9.99
CA GLY A 360 -36.31 10.27 -8.94
C GLY A 360 -36.76 8.81 -9.13
N GLU A 361 -37.80 8.58 -9.93
CA GLU A 361 -38.35 7.26 -10.21
C GLU A 361 -38.47 6.99 -11.73
N HIS A 362 -38.87 7.98 -12.51
CA HIS A 362 -39.20 7.82 -13.94
C HIS A 362 -38.44 8.81 -14.81
N PHE A 363 -38.10 8.36 -16.03
CA PHE A 363 -37.56 9.21 -17.09
C PHE A 363 -38.67 9.66 -18.04
N ASP A 364 -38.95 10.95 -18.06
CA ASP A 364 -39.92 11.58 -18.94
C ASP A 364 -39.23 12.35 -20.07
N PHE A 365 -39.70 12.17 -21.30
CA PHE A 365 -39.26 13.01 -22.41
C PHE A 365 -39.92 14.40 -22.35
N VAL A 366 -39.15 15.46 -22.60
CA VAL A 366 -39.67 16.84 -22.57
C VAL A 366 -39.61 17.47 -23.97
N GLY A 367 -40.77 17.58 -24.61
CA GLY A 367 -40.94 18.14 -25.96
C GLY A 367 -42.17 17.55 -26.68
N THR A 368 -42.49 18.05 -27.87
CA THR A 368 -43.51 17.47 -28.78
C THR A 368 -42.84 17.05 -30.10
N GLU A 369 -43.53 16.29 -30.96
CA GLU A 369 -42.96 15.86 -32.25
C GLU A 369 -42.63 17.02 -33.20
N ASP A 370 -43.32 18.17 -33.06
CA ASP A 370 -43.18 19.33 -33.94
C ASP A 370 -42.30 20.46 -33.34
N ASP A 371 -42.17 20.54 -32.01
CA ASP A 371 -41.44 21.59 -31.27
C ASP A 371 -40.39 20.97 -30.34
N ASP A 372 -39.30 20.45 -30.91
CA ASP A 372 -38.13 19.94 -30.17
C ASP A 372 -36.94 20.91 -30.27
N ILE A 373 -36.10 20.88 -29.24
CA ILE A 373 -34.86 21.66 -29.13
C ILE A 373 -33.83 21.22 -30.18
N ASP A 374 -33.85 19.93 -30.56
CA ASP A 374 -32.91 19.22 -31.43
C ASP A 374 -31.43 19.44 -31.04
N ASN A 375 -30.76 18.40 -30.55
CA ASN A 375 -29.42 18.48 -29.92
C ASN A 375 -29.34 19.60 -28.87
N CYS A 376 -29.62 19.24 -27.62
CA CYS A 376 -29.55 20.16 -26.50
C CYS A 376 -28.08 20.36 -26.14
N PHE A 377 -27.58 21.58 -26.26
CA PHE A 377 -26.19 21.92 -25.93
C PHE A 377 -26.06 22.66 -24.61
N ALA A 378 -27.15 23.29 -24.14
CA ALA A 378 -27.16 24.07 -22.92
C ALA A 378 -28.50 23.90 -22.19
N ILE A 379 -28.43 23.74 -20.88
CA ILE A 379 -29.55 23.78 -19.94
C ILE A 379 -29.11 24.73 -18.83
N TYR A 380 -29.97 25.68 -18.48
CA TYR A 380 -29.68 26.69 -17.46
C TYR A 380 -30.94 27.01 -16.66
N GLU A 381 -30.84 27.02 -15.33
CA GLU A 381 -31.89 27.51 -14.45
C GLU A 381 -31.58 28.97 -14.07
N ASP A 382 -32.51 29.88 -14.34
CA ASP A 382 -32.33 31.28 -13.98
C ASP A 382 -32.63 31.58 -12.50
N ARG A 383 -32.40 32.83 -12.11
CA ARG A 383 -32.66 33.31 -10.74
C ARG A 383 -34.12 33.24 -10.31
N ASP A 384 -35.06 33.17 -11.23
CA ASP A 384 -36.48 33.05 -10.94
C ASP A 384 -36.91 31.57 -10.86
N GLY A 385 -36.01 30.64 -11.21
CA GLY A 385 -36.27 29.19 -11.21
C GLY A 385 -36.90 28.71 -12.52
N CYS A 386 -36.80 29.49 -13.59
CA CYS A 386 -37.22 29.09 -14.92
C CYS A 386 -36.06 28.38 -15.62
N LEU A 387 -36.36 27.24 -16.25
CA LEU A 387 -35.39 26.49 -17.04
C LEU A 387 -35.37 27.01 -18.48
N TRP A 388 -34.15 27.15 -19.00
CA TRP A 388 -33.84 27.58 -20.35
C TRP A 388 -33.05 26.49 -21.05
N PHE A 389 -33.39 26.22 -22.31
CA PHE A 389 -32.73 25.22 -23.13
C PHE A 389 -32.20 25.86 -24.41
N GLY A 390 -30.94 25.56 -24.73
CA GLY A 390 -30.29 25.94 -25.98
C GLY A 390 -30.03 24.72 -26.83
N GLY A 391 -30.41 24.78 -28.10
CA GLY A 391 -30.09 23.74 -29.07
C GLY A 391 -30.04 24.25 -30.50
N VAL A 392 -30.08 23.32 -31.46
CA VAL A 392 -30.02 23.64 -32.89
C VAL A 392 -31.21 24.51 -33.30
N ASN A 393 -32.39 24.26 -32.73
CA ASN A 393 -33.59 25.01 -33.08
C ASN A 393 -33.72 26.37 -32.36
N GLY A 394 -32.74 26.76 -31.54
CA GLY A 394 -32.67 28.07 -30.89
C GLY A 394 -32.81 28.00 -29.37
N LEU A 395 -33.41 29.03 -28.79
CA LEU A 395 -33.64 29.16 -27.35
C LEU A 395 -35.07 28.76 -26.99
N PHE A 396 -35.22 27.96 -25.94
CA PHE A 396 -36.50 27.53 -25.40
C PHE A 396 -36.57 27.80 -23.90
N ARG A 397 -37.79 27.97 -23.38
CA ARG A 397 -38.08 28.16 -21.96
C ARG A 397 -39.08 27.11 -21.49
N TYR A 398 -38.87 26.55 -20.30
CA TYR A 398 -39.80 25.61 -19.69
C TYR A 398 -40.95 26.33 -18.98
N GLU A 399 -42.19 25.93 -19.29
CA GLU A 399 -43.40 26.42 -18.62
C GLU A 399 -44.15 25.30 -17.89
N GLY A 400 -43.42 24.48 -17.11
CA GLY A 400 -44.00 23.51 -16.17
C GLY A 400 -44.60 22.23 -16.76
N GLN A 401 -44.98 22.23 -18.04
CA GLN A 401 -45.41 21.03 -18.79
C GLN A 401 -44.94 21.01 -20.25
N LYS A 402 -44.57 22.17 -20.81
CA LYS A 402 -44.17 22.32 -22.21
C LYS A 402 -42.96 23.24 -22.31
N ILE A 403 -42.23 23.10 -23.41
CA ILE A 403 -41.19 24.05 -23.83
C ILE A 403 -41.79 25.07 -24.79
N GLU A 404 -41.48 26.35 -24.58
CA GLU A 404 -41.88 27.45 -25.45
C GLU A 404 -40.65 28.00 -26.17
N LYS A 405 -40.73 28.12 -27.50
CA LYS A 405 -39.66 28.68 -28.31
C LYS A 405 -39.61 30.20 -28.19
N MET A 406 -38.46 30.74 -27.83
CA MET A 406 -38.26 32.17 -27.63
C MET A 406 -37.82 32.84 -28.94
N GLN A 407 -38.37 34.01 -29.24
CA GLN A 407 -37.88 34.84 -30.35
C GLN A 407 -36.69 35.68 -29.88
N THR A 408 -35.49 35.33 -30.33
CA THR A 408 -34.28 36.13 -30.11
C THR A 408 -34.18 37.21 -31.19
N THR A 409 -33.92 38.47 -30.81
CA THR A 409 -33.71 39.56 -31.78
C THR A 409 -32.42 39.38 -32.60
N ALA A 410 -31.53 38.47 -32.16
CA ALA A 410 -30.28 38.10 -32.81
C ALA A 410 -30.42 37.18 -34.04
N GLY A 411 -31.64 36.79 -34.42
CA GLY A 411 -31.91 35.92 -35.58
C GLY A 411 -32.02 34.44 -35.21
N SER A 412 -32.44 33.62 -36.18
CA SER A 412 -32.79 32.19 -36.05
C SER A 412 -31.58 31.24 -35.82
N GLY A 413 -30.54 31.70 -35.15
CA GLY A 413 -29.31 30.94 -34.89
C GLY A 413 -29.47 29.93 -33.74
N SER A 414 -28.64 28.90 -33.75
CA SER A 414 -28.58 27.87 -32.71
C SER A 414 -27.90 28.42 -31.45
N ILE A 415 -28.33 27.94 -30.28
CA ILE A 415 -27.78 28.33 -28.97
C ILE A 415 -26.96 27.16 -28.43
N CYS A 416 -25.71 27.43 -28.05
CA CYS A 416 -24.77 26.42 -27.57
C CYS A 416 -24.28 26.64 -26.14
N ALA A 417 -24.46 27.85 -25.59
CA ALA A 417 -24.13 28.18 -24.22
C ALA A 417 -25.10 29.24 -23.69
N ILE A 418 -25.44 29.14 -22.40
CA ILE A 418 -26.33 30.07 -21.69
C ILE A 418 -25.67 30.35 -20.33
N ASP A 419 -25.54 31.62 -19.98
CA ASP A 419 -25.11 32.07 -18.65
C ASP A 419 -25.86 33.35 -18.26
N GLN A 420 -25.89 33.70 -16.97
CA GLN A 420 -26.52 34.92 -16.48
C GLN A 420 -25.59 35.69 -15.53
N ASP A 421 -25.39 36.97 -15.82
CA ASP A 421 -24.49 37.81 -15.04
C ASP A 421 -25.02 38.16 -13.63
N SER A 422 -24.20 38.87 -12.85
CA SER A 422 -24.56 39.33 -11.50
C SER A 422 -25.81 40.23 -11.45
N GLN A 423 -26.18 40.88 -12.54
CA GLN A 423 -27.31 41.81 -12.68
C GLN A 423 -28.57 41.15 -13.28
N GLY A 424 -28.50 39.86 -13.65
CA GLY A 424 -29.61 39.14 -14.27
C GLY A 424 -29.65 39.23 -15.80
N GLN A 425 -28.63 39.81 -16.45
CA GLN A 425 -28.51 39.87 -17.90
C GLN A 425 -28.04 38.53 -18.44
N PHE A 426 -28.74 38.01 -19.46
CA PHE A 426 -28.33 36.76 -20.10
C PHE A 426 -27.18 36.96 -21.09
N LEU A 427 -26.28 35.98 -21.12
CA LEU A 427 -25.27 35.81 -22.15
C LEU A 427 -25.56 34.53 -22.94
N PHE A 428 -25.51 34.65 -24.26
CA PHE A 428 -25.78 33.55 -25.18
C PHE A 428 -24.60 33.32 -26.12
N GLY A 429 -24.12 32.07 -26.14
CA GLY A 429 -23.23 31.56 -27.17
C GLY A 429 -24.03 31.13 -28.39
N HIS A 430 -23.84 31.83 -29.50
CA HIS A 430 -24.52 31.57 -30.77
C HIS A 430 -23.59 30.91 -31.79
N TRP A 431 -24.16 29.98 -32.55
CA TRP A 431 -23.62 29.46 -33.81
C TRP A 431 -24.72 29.53 -34.87
N GLU A 432 -24.45 30.23 -35.98
CA GLU A 432 -25.42 30.35 -37.07
C GLU A 432 -25.36 29.12 -37.99
N ASN A 433 -26.52 28.62 -38.43
CA ASN A 433 -26.63 27.53 -39.40
C ASN A 433 -27.46 28.02 -40.61
N GLU A 434 -26.83 28.75 -41.53
CA GLU A 434 -27.48 29.21 -42.77
C GLU A 434 -27.46 28.11 -43.86
N ASN A 435 -28.43 27.18 -43.84
CA ASN A 435 -29.33 26.88 -44.97
C ASN A 435 -30.13 25.57 -44.80
N LYS A 436 -31.42 25.69 -44.43
CA LYS A 436 -32.41 24.59 -44.60
C LYS A 436 -32.82 24.33 -46.07
N LYS A 437 -32.25 25.00 -47.10
CA LYS A 437 -32.79 24.94 -48.49
C LYS A 437 -31.83 24.75 -49.68
N ARG A 438 -30.49 24.70 -49.54
CA ARG A 438 -29.60 24.44 -50.70
C ARG A 438 -28.44 23.49 -50.36
N ARG A 439 -28.63 22.21 -50.67
CA ARG A 439 -27.57 21.19 -50.74
C ARG A 439 -26.57 21.56 -51.86
N ARG A 440 -25.45 22.23 -51.55
CA ARG A 440 -24.18 22.06 -52.32
C ARG A 440 -22.92 22.80 -51.84
N TYR A 441 -22.96 23.68 -50.84
CA TYR A 441 -21.74 24.29 -50.29
C TYR A 441 -21.83 24.43 -48.76
N LEU A 442 -20.84 23.91 -48.02
CA LEU A 442 -20.64 24.19 -46.60
C LEU A 442 -20.15 25.64 -46.49
N PHE A 443 -21.03 26.57 -46.13
CA PHE A 443 -20.62 27.94 -45.82
C PHE A 443 -20.06 27.99 -44.39
N VAL A 444 -19.01 28.78 -44.20
CA VAL A 444 -18.42 29.07 -42.88
C VAL A 444 -19.35 30.05 -42.15
N HIS A 445 -19.75 29.73 -40.92
CA HIS A 445 -20.72 30.53 -40.17
C HIS A 445 -20.06 31.30 -39.02
N PRO A 446 -20.50 32.55 -38.73
CA PRO A 446 -19.88 33.36 -37.69
C PRO A 446 -20.29 32.90 -36.29
N LEU A 447 -19.30 32.81 -35.40
CA LEU A 447 -19.52 32.60 -33.96
C LEU A 447 -19.82 33.93 -33.28
N ARG A 448 -20.85 33.97 -32.43
CA ARG A 448 -21.25 35.20 -31.73
C ARG A 448 -21.46 34.94 -30.24
N LEU A 449 -20.89 35.80 -29.41
CA LEU A 449 -21.29 35.93 -28.01
C LEU A 449 -22.15 37.18 -27.89
N ILE A 450 -23.34 37.03 -27.32
CA ILE A 450 -24.34 38.08 -27.27
C ILE A 450 -24.77 38.30 -25.82
N CYS A 451 -24.76 39.55 -25.37
CA CYS A 451 -25.20 39.97 -24.04
C CYS A 451 -26.54 40.70 -24.14
N GLN A 452 -27.46 40.39 -23.24
CA GLN A 452 -28.72 41.10 -23.11
C GLN A 452 -28.53 42.47 -22.47
N GLN A 453 -29.08 43.52 -23.07
CA GLN A 453 -29.19 44.86 -22.50
C GLN A 453 -30.64 45.35 -22.60
N GLY A 454 -31.40 45.16 -21.52
CA GLY A 454 -32.84 45.40 -21.50
C GLY A 454 -33.58 44.43 -22.42
N GLU A 455 -34.36 44.94 -23.37
CA GLU A 455 -35.03 44.13 -24.41
C GLU A 455 -34.16 43.90 -25.66
N GLN A 456 -32.98 44.53 -25.74
CA GLN A 456 -32.07 44.42 -26.88
C GLN A 456 -30.88 43.51 -26.59
N PHE A 457 -30.24 43.03 -27.64
CA PHE A 457 -29.14 42.08 -27.59
C PHE A 457 -27.93 42.67 -28.31
N GLN A 458 -26.80 42.77 -27.61
CA GLN A 458 -25.55 43.33 -28.15
C GLN A 458 -24.53 42.22 -28.39
N THR A 459 -23.97 42.14 -29.61
CA THR A 459 -22.86 41.23 -29.91
C THR A 459 -21.56 41.77 -29.30
N ILE A 460 -20.96 41.02 -28.39
CA ILE A 460 -19.70 41.36 -27.71
C ILE A 460 -18.48 40.63 -28.28
N PHE A 461 -18.72 39.52 -29.00
CA PHE A 461 -17.71 38.79 -29.78
C PHE A 461 -18.29 38.35 -31.12
N LEU A 462 -17.51 38.48 -32.19
CA LEU A 462 -17.85 38.03 -33.54
C LEU A 462 -16.58 37.53 -34.24
N GLU A 463 -16.51 36.24 -34.60
CA GLU A 463 -15.42 35.70 -35.41
C GLU A 463 -15.90 35.38 -36.84
N ASN A 464 -15.38 36.12 -37.82
CA ASN A 464 -15.85 36.14 -39.22
C ASN A 464 -14.95 35.38 -40.22
N LYS A 465 -13.93 34.62 -39.78
CA LYS A 465 -12.87 34.08 -40.66
C LYS A 465 -13.06 32.61 -41.05
N ASP A 466 -12.59 32.27 -42.27
CA ASP A 466 -12.49 30.96 -42.93
C ASP A 466 -11.96 29.83 -42.02
N LYS A 467 -12.83 29.26 -41.18
CA LYS A 467 -12.53 28.07 -40.39
C LYS A 467 -13.70 27.11 -40.38
N ASP A 468 -13.42 25.92 -39.85
CA ASP A 468 -14.29 24.77 -39.79
C ASP A 468 -15.78 25.13 -39.52
N PRO A 469 -16.71 24.77 -40.42
CA PRO A 469 -18.14 25.03 -40.27
C PRO A 469 -18.75 24.44 -38.99
N TYR A 470 -18.02 23.57 -38.28
CA TYR A 470 -18.46 22.90 -37.06
C TYR A 470 -17.86 23.47 -35.77
N SER A 471 -17.24 24.65 -35.80
CA SER A 471 -16.76 25.32 -34.58
C SER A 471 -17.93 25.87 -33.75
N ARG A 472 -17.84 25.89 -32.41
CA ARG A 472 -18.85 26.48 -31.51
C ARG A 472 -18.23 27.18 -30.30
N ILE A 473 -18.98 28.06 -29.65
CA ILE A 473 -18.61 28.56 -28.32
C ILE A 473 -18.91 27.44 -27.32
N GLY A 474 -17.94 27.14 -26.46
CA GLY A 474 -18.11 26.18 -25.38
C GLY A 474 -18.68 26.85 -24.13
N THR A 475 -18.13 26.54 -22.97
CA THR A 475 -18.55 27.13 -21.70
C THR A 475 -18.32 28.65 -21.69
N VAL A 476 -19.24 29.38 -21.06
CA VAL A 476 -19.19 30.82 -20.82
C VAL A 476 -19.37 31.05 -19.34
N ILE A 477 -18.50 31.86 -18.73
CA ILE A 477 -18.55 32.22 -17.30
C ILE A 477 -18.54 33.74 -17.17
N THR A 478 -19.49 34.27 -16.41
CA THR A 478 -19.53 35.68 -16.06
C THR A 478 -19.12 35.92 -14.61
N ARG A 479 -18.03 36.67 -14.41
CA ARG A 479 -17.52 37.03 -13.08
C ARG A 479 -18.31 38.19 -12.47
N ARG A 480 -18.25 38.32 -11.14
CA ARG A 480 -18.87 39.43 -10.38
C ARG A 480 -18.34 40.82 -10.77
N ASN A 481 -17.10 40.91 -11.25
CA ASN A 481 -16.48 42.16 -11.70
C ASN A 481 -16.90 42.56 -13.13
N GLY A 482 -17.73 41.78 -13.81
CA GLY A 482 -18.18 42.02 -15.18
C GLY A 482 -17.22 41.49 -16.25
N GLU A 483 -16.20 40.71 -15.88
CA GLU A 483 -15.40 39.94 -16.83
C GLU A 483 -16.15 38.71 -17.31
N VAL A 484 -16.01 38.39 -18.60
CA VAL A 484 -16.61 37.23 -19.22
C VAL A 484 -15.49 36.35 -19.76
N TYR A 485 -15.48 35.08 -19.38
CA TYR A 485 -14.53 34.08 -19.85
C TYR A 485 -15.26 33.07 -20.73
N PHE A 486 -14.67 32.69 -21.86
CA PHE A 486 -15.23 31.66 -22.73
C PHE A 486 -14.13 30.97 -23.54
N HIS A 487 -14.41 29.77 -24.05
CA HIS A 487 -13.51 29.07 -24.96
C HIS A 487 -14.21 28.71 -26.28
N LEU A 488 -13.41 28.31 -27.26
CA LEU A 488 -13.87 27.91 -28.58
C LEU A 488 -13.60 26.42 -28.77
N ILE A 489 -14.60 25.70 -29.24
CA ILE A 489 -14.53 24.29 -29.58
C ILE A 489 -14.39 24.19 -31.09
N TYR A 490 -13.29 23.59 -31.57
CA TYR A 490 -13.00 23.37 -32.98
C TYR A 490 -13.07 21.87 -33.31
N GLN A 491 -13.75 21.46 -34.39
CA GLN A 491 -13.82 20.03 -34.78
C GLN A 491 -12.57 19.55 -35.53
N ASN A 492 -12.01 20.37 -36.43
CA ASN A 492 -10.78 20.06 -37.16
C ASN A 492 -9.57 20.61 -36.42
N PHE A 493 -8.72 19.69 -35.95
CA PHE A 493 -7.51 19.91 -35.16
C PHE A 493 -6.35 20.59 -35.94
N SER A 494 -6.63 21.65 -36.69
CA SER A 494 -5.59 22.49 -37.32
C SER A 494 -4.92 23.41 -36.30
N ASP A 495 -3.69 23.88 -36.60
CA ASP A 495 -2.74 24.68 -35.78
C ASP A 495 -3.24 26.07 -35.30
N ASN A 496 -4.50 26.17 -34.89
CA ASN A 496 -5.25 27.41 -34.93
C ASN A 496 -6.21 27.55 -33.73
N ASN A 497 -6.03 26.71 -32.70
CA ASN A 497 -6.67 26.83 -31.40
C ASN A 497 -6.06 28.02 -30.65
N LYS A 498 -6.88 28.74 -29.88
CA LYS A 498 -6.46 29.98 -29.18
C LYS A 498 -6.67 29.91 -27.67
N GLY A 499 -6.76 28.70 -27.10
CA GLY A 499 -7.07 28.49 -25.70
C GLY A 499 -8.43 29.07 -25.32
N PHE A 500 -8.45 29.93 -24.30
CA PHE A 500 -9.66 30.63 -23.84
C PHE A 500 -9.51 32.15 -23.97
N ALA A 501 -10.63 32.85 -23.93
CA ALA A 501 -10.70 34.29 -24.04
C ALA A 501 -11.30 34.92 -22.78
N ARG A 502 -10.80 36.11 -22.45
CA ARG A 502 -11.40 37.04 -21.48
C ARG A 502 -11.91 38.26 -22.23
N TRP A 503 -13.14 38.65 -21.96
CA TRP A 503 -13.73 39.90 -22.39
C TRP A 503 -14.09 40.77 -21.18
N HIS A 504 -13.85 42.07 -21.28
CA HIS A 504 -14.32 43.05 -20.31
C HIS A 504 -14.67 44.36 -21.02
N SER A 505 -15.73 45.03 -20.57
CA SER A 505 -16.24 46.27 -21.20
C SER A 505 -15.19 47.39 -21.34
N LYS A 506 -14.20 47.46 -20.43
CA LYS A 506 -13.14 48.48 -20.45
C LYS A 506 -11.88 48.04 -21.23
N ASP A 507 -11.55 46.75 -21.18
CA ASP A 507 -10.26 46.24 -21.68
C ASP A 507 -10.37 45.53 -23.03
N GLY A 508 -11.59 45.27 -23.49
CA GLY A 508 -11.86 44.50 -24.69
C GLY A 508 -11.55 43.02 -24.51
N LEU A 509 -11.24 42.36 -25.64
CA LEU A 509 -11.02 40.92 -25.75
C LEU A 509 -9.52 40.59 -25.68
N LYS A 510 -9.16 39.60 -24.86
CA LYS A 510 -7.81 39.02 -24.77
C LYS A 510 -7.89 37.49 -24.82
N PHE A 511 -7.04 36.85 -25.61
CA PHE A 511 -6.88 35.40 -25.62
C PHE A 511 -5.71 34.99 -24.72
N TYR A 512 -5.81 33.79 -24.17
CA TYR A 512 -4.79 33.12 -23.38
C TYR A 512 -4.53 31.74 -23.97
N GLY A 513 -3.28 31.48 -24.34
CA GLY A 513 -2.85 30.19 -24.89
C GLY A 513 -1.58 29.65 -24.25
N ILE A 514 -0.96 28.67 -24.90
CA ILE A 514 0.28 28.04 -24.43
C ILE A 514 1.40 29.07 -24.23
N GLU A 515 1.45 30.09 -25.10
CA GLU A 515 2.43 31.18 -25.00
C GLU A 515 2.28 32.01 -23.70
N ASP A 516 1.09 32.04 -23.10
CA ASP A 516 0.82 32.74 -21.85
C ASP A 516 1.03 31.86 -20.60
N GLY A 517 1.25 30.54 -20.78
CA GLY A 517 1.47 29.57 -19.70
C GLY A 517 0.39 28.49 -19.56
N LEU A 518 -0.66 28.52 -20.39
CA LEU A 518 -1.67 27.45 -20.46
C LEU A 518 -1.03 26.13 -20.89
N ILE A 519 -1.49 24.99 -20.37
CA ILE A 519 -0.87 23.70 -20.71
C ILE A 519 -1.16 23.24 -22.15
N ASP A 520 -2.33 23.59 -22.68
CA ASP A 520 -2.77 23.23 -24.04
C ASP A 520 -3.87 24.19 -24.52
N ASP A 521 -3.81 24.59 -25.79
CA ASP A 521 -4.79 25.50 -26.41
C ASP A 521 -6.15 24.82 -26.67
N ARG A 522 -6.22 23.50 -26.51
CA ARG A 522 -7.45 22.71 -26.66
C ARG A 522 -8.21 22.65 -25.35
N VAL A 523 -8.93 23.75 -25.06
CA VAL A 523 -9.78 23.88 -23.88
C VAL A 523 -11.10 23.15 -24.11
N THR A 524 -11.47 22.29 -23.16
CA THR A 524 -12.70 21.50 -23.17
C THR A 524 -13.77 22.07 -22.25
N ASP A 525 -13.36 22.62 -21.12
CA ASP A 525 -14.26 23.23 -20.15
C ASP A 525 -13.51 24.25 -19.25
N LEU A 526 -14.26 25.09 -18.56
CA LEU A 526 -13.74 26.11 -17.65
C LEU A 526 -14.72 26.39 -16.52
N ILE A 527 -14.21 26.59 -15.31
CA ILE A 527 -14.98 27.02 -14.13
C ILE A 527 -14.20 28.05 -13.29
N GLU A 528 -14.91 28.90 -12.56
CA GLU A 528 -14.33 29.72 -11.50
C GLU A 528 -14.72 29.11 -10.15
N ASP A 529 -13.73 28.79 -9.33
CA ASP A 529 -14.00 28.26 -7.99
C ASP A 529 -14.47 29.37 -7.02
N ARG A 530 -14.94 28.98 -5.83
CA ARG A 530 -15.38 29.93 -4.79
C ARG A 530 -14.29 30.89 -4.32
N ASN A 531 -13.02 30.56 -4.54
CA ASN A 531 -11.87 31.40 -4.19
C ASN A 531 -11.53 32.43 -5.30
N GLY A 532 -12.22 32.37 -6.45
CA GLY A 532 -12.02 33.24 -7.61
C GLY A 532 -10.92 32.75 -8.57
N THR A 533 -10.42 31.55 -8.35
CA THR A 533 -9.41 30.91 -9.20
C THR A 533 -10.09 30.35 -10.44
N LEU A 534 -9.52 30.61 -11.61
CA LEU A 534 -10.03 30.04 -12.85
C LEU A 534 -9.38 28.68 -13.08
N TRP A 535 -10.18 27.64 -13.23
CA TRP A 535 -9.75 26.30 -13.61
C TRP A 535 -10.11 26.02 -15.06
N ILE A 536 -9.14 25.52 -15.82
CA ILE A 536 -9.23 25.31 -17.26
C ILE A 536 -8.90 23.84 -17.56
N ALA A 537 -9.91 23.10 -18.03
CA ALA A 537 -9.74 21.75 -18.50
C ALA A 537 -9.22 21.74 -19.94
N THR A 538 -8.25 20.90 -20.21
CA THR A 538 -7.66 20.75 -21.54
C THR A 538 -7.43 19.29 -21.92
N GLN A 539 -7.06 19.07 -23.18
CA GLN A 539 -6.69 17.74 -23.69
C GLN A 539 -5.31 17.23 -23.19
N ARG A 540 -4.50 18.05 -22.50
CA ARG A 540 -3.17 17.64 -21.98
C ARG A 540 -2.96 17.90 -20.49
N GLY A 541 -3.97 18.36 -19.78
CA GLY A 541 -3.97 18.47 -18.33
C GLY A 541 -4.92 19.56 -17.84
N LEU A 542 -4.77 19.91 -16.58
CA LEU A 542 -5.52 20.96 -15.91
C LEU A 542 -4.62 22.19 -15.77
N SER A 543 -5.15 23.37 -16.07
CA SER A 543 -4.51 24.64 -15.73
C SER A 543 -5.33 25.39 -14.69
N CYS A 544 -4.66 25.99 -13.72
CA CYS A 544 -5.20 26.89 -12.73
C CYS A 544 -4.62 28.29 -12.97
N PHE A 545 -5.47 29.31 -12.99
CA PHE A 545 -5.10 30.69 -13.28
C PHE A 545 -5.63 31.65 -12.21
N ASP A 546 -4.71 32.30 -11.50
CA ASP A 546 -5.00 33.27 -10.43
C ASP A 546 -5.25 34.71 -10.95
N GLY A 547 -5.33 34.89 -12.27
CA GLY A 547 -5.40 36.19 -12.94
C GLY A 547 -4.04 36.75 -13.37
N ARG A 548 -2.93 36.13 -12.96
CA ARG A 548 -1.55 36.55 -13.28
C ARG A 548 -0.67 35.42 -13.76
N THR A 549 -0.75 34.25 -13.14
CA THR A 549 0.15 33.11 -13.36
C THR A 549 -0.65 31.82 -13.55
N PHE A 550 -0.10 30.91 -14.34
CA PHE A 550 -0.64 29.59 -14.56
C PHE A 550 0.09 28.55 -13.72
N HIS A 551 -0.67 27.64 -13.11
CA HIS A 551 -0.16 26.42 -12.50
C HIS A 551 -0.80 25.22 -13.20
N ASN A 552 0.01 24.26 -13.62
CA ASN A 552 -0.43 23.19 -14.52
C ASN A 552 -0.28 21.82 -13.84
N PHE A 553 -1.29 20.96 -13.98
CA PHE A 553 -1.32 19.61 -13.43
C PHE A 553 -1.52 18.59 -14.54
N THR A 554 -0.77 17.50 -14.45
CA THR A 554 -0.76 16.37 -15.38
C THR A 554 -0.78 15.05 -14.61
N THR A 555 -0.66 13.95 -15.34
CA THR A 555 -0.41 12.60 -14.79
C THR A 555 0.83 12.52 -13.89
N LYS A 556 1.79 13.44 -14.00
CA LYS A 556 2.93 13.52 -13.07
C LYS A 556 2.53 14.00 -11.68
N GLU A 557 1.52 14.86 -11.60
CA GLU A 557 1.00 15.45 -10.38
C GLU A 557 -0.16 14.63 -9.77
N GLY A 558 -0.54 13.50 -10.38
CA GLY A 558 -1.50 12.54 -9.82
C GLY A 558 -2.79 12.34 -10.61
N LEU A 559 -2.97 13.04 -11.75
CA LEU A 559 -4.13 12.80 -12.62
C LEU A 559 -4.07 11.40 -13.27
N PRO A 560 -5.18 10.67 -13.41
CA PRO A 560 -5.21 9.38 -14.10
C PRO A 560 -5.13 9.54 -15.63
N SER A 561 -5.61 10.67 -16.16
CA SER A 561 -5.56 11.02 -17.57
C SER A 561 -5.34 12.51 -17.72
N ASN A 562 -4.57 12.88 -18.74
CA ASN A 562 -4.35 14.27 -19.13
C ASN A 562 -5.52 14.85 -19.93
N ALA A 563 -6.39 14.00 -20.50
CA ALA A 563 -7.54 14.45 -21.28
C ALA A 563 -8.73 14.69 -20.35
N ILE A 564 -8.95 15.96 -19.99
CA ILE A 564 -10.04 16.39 -19.12
C ILE A 564 -11.20 16.85 -19.99
N ARG A 565 -12.42 16.43 -19.65
CA ARG A 565 -13.64 16.65 -20.43
C ARG A 565 -14.56 17.70 -19.81
N CYS A 566 -14.69 17.69 -18.49
CA CYS A 566 -15.50 18.64 -17.75
C CYS A 566 -14.94 18.89 -16.35
N LEU A 567 -15.34 20.00 -15.75
CA LEU A 567 -15.00 20.42 -14.40
C LEU A 567 -16.27 20.71 -13.61
N PHE A 568 -16.23 20.43 -12.31
CA PHE A 568 -17.32 20.73 -11.39
C PHE A 568 -16.77 21.03 -10.00
N GLU A 569 -17.24 22.09 -9.34
CA GLU A 569 -16.92 22.37 -7.94
C GLU A 569 -18.08 21.93 -7.05
N ASP A 570 -17.81 21.10 -6.05
CA ASP A 570 -18.84 20.60 -5.15
C ASP A 570 -19.26 21.60 -4.07
N SER A 571 -20.26 21.19 -3.28
CA SER A 571 -20.82 21.95 -2.18
C SER A 571 -19.80 22.29 -1.09
N GLN A 572 -18.70 21.53 -0.99
CA GLN A 572 -17.61 21.70 -0.03
C GLN A 572 -16.45 22.55 -0.58
N GLY A 573 -16.42 22.81 -1.89
CA GLY A 573 -15.36 23.56 -2.56
C GLY A 573 -14.24 22.67 -3.12
N HIS A 574 -14.45 21.36 -3.20
CA HIS A 574 -13.54 20.45 -3.87
C HIS A 574 -13.83 20.40 -5.37
N LEU A 575 -12.79 20.17 -6.16
CA LEU A 575 -12.88 20.10 -7.61
C LEU A 575 -13.07 18.65 -8.07
N TRP A 576 -14.04 18.43 -8.93
CA TRP A 576 -14.33 17.18 -9.60
C TRP A 576 -14.01 17.31 -11.09
N LEU A 577 -13.33 16.32 -11.65
CA LEU A 577 -12.88 16.33 -13.03
C LEU A 577 -13.38 15.07 -13.75
N GLY A 578 -14.11 15.27 -14.83
CA GLY A 578 -14.41 14.20 -15.78
C GLY A 578 -13.23 14.03 -16.72
N THR A 579 -12.72 12.80 -16.86
CA THR A 579 -11.58 12.49 -17.73
C THR A 579 -11.87 11.28 -18.59
N ASP A 580 -11.05 11.04 -19.62
CA ASP A 580 -11.12 9.81 -20.41
C ASP A 580 -10.82 8.53 -19.59
N GLY A 581 -10.22 8.68 -18.40
CA GLY A 581 -9.91 7.60 -17.48
C GLY A 581 -10.89 7.46 -16.31
N GLY A 582 -12.03 8.14 -16.35
CA GLY A 582 -13.02 8.17 -15.26
C GLY A 582 -13.08 9.51 -14.53
N VAL A 583 -13.50 9.49 -13.27
CA VAL A 583 -13.68 10.71 -12.45
C VAL A 583 -12.53 10.88 -11.47
N VAL A 584 -12.12 12.14 -11.29
CA VAL A 584 -11.13 12.56 -10.30
C VAL A 584 -11.76 13.51 -9.32
N HIS A 585 -11.48 13.31 -8.04
CA HIS A 585 -11.82 14.21 -6.95
C HIS A 585 -10.55 14.87 -6.42
N TYR A 586 -10.60 16.19 -6.21
CA TYR A 586 -9.46 17.00 -5.80
C TYR A 586 -9.85 17.95 -4.66
N ASP A 587 -9.26 17.74 -3.47
CA ASP A 587 -9.55 18.54 -2.27
C ASP A 587 -8.73 19.83 -2.14
N GLY A 588 -7.94 20.17 -3.16
CA GLY A 588 -6.98 21.28 -3.10
C GLY A 588 -5.54 20.83 -2.79
N GLN A 589 -5.33 19.57 -2.43
CA GLN A 589 -4.01 19.00 -2.17
C GLN A 589 -3.79 17.67 -2.89
N LEU A 590 -4.80 16.80 -2.91
CA LEU A 590 -4.69 15.40 -3.35
C LEU A 590 -5.65 15.13 -4.51
N PHE A 591 -5.14 14.49 -5.57
CA PHE A 591 -5.97 13.92 -6.62
C PHE A 591 -6.29 12.46 -6.31
N GLN A 592 -7.57 12.16 -6.18
CA GLN A 592 -8.05 10.80 -5.98
C GLN A 592 -8.97 10.36 -7.12
N THR A 593 -8.74 9.15 -7.62
CA THR A 593 -9.49 8.62 -8.77
C THR A 593 -10.57 7.66 -8.31
N ILE A 594 -11.79 7.89 -8.77
CA ILE A 594 -12.91 6.98 -8.53
C ILE A 594 -13.00 6.02 -9.71
N LYS A 595 -12.57 4.79 -9.48
CA LYS A 595 -12.59 3.73 -10.49
C LYS A 595 -13.84 2.87 -10.33
N SER A 596 -14.49 2.61 -11.44
CA SER A 596 -15.56 1.63 -11.55
C SER A 596 -15.63 1.13 -13.00
N PRO A 597 -15.91 -0.16 -13.24
CA PRO A 597 -16.14 -0.66 -14.61
C PRO A 597 -17.33 0.02 -15.29
N HIS A 598 -18.22 0.65 -14.51
CA HIS A 598 -19.38 1.39 -15.01
C HIS A 598 -19.10 2.88 -15.27
N ILE A 599 -17.96 3.40 -14.82
CA ILE A 599 -17.57 4.80 -15.01
C ILE A 599 -16.53 4.85 -16.12
N GLY A 600 -17.00 5.09 -17.35
CA GLY A 600 -16.15 5.37 -18.51
C GLY A 600 -15.70 6.83 -18.59
N PRO A 601 -15.31 7.32 -19.79
CA PRO A 601 -15.08 8.73 -20.02
C PRO A 601 -16.29 9.56 -19.56
N VAL A 602 -16.06 10.47 -18.63
CA VAL A 602 -17.13 11.31 -18.06
C VAL A 602 -17.16 12.64 -18.77
N LEU A 603 -18.31 12.95 -19.36
CA LEU A 603 -18.56 14.16 -20.15
C LEU A 603 -19.20 15.27 -19.32
N GLN A 604 -19.97 14.92 -18.28
CA GLN A 604 -20.65 15.89 -17.43
C GLN A 604 -20.76 15.40 -15.99
N ILE A 605 -20.65 16.33 -15.03
CA ILE A 605 -20.78 16.07 -13.59
C ILE A 605 -21.82 17.04 -13.01
N LEU A 606 -22.64 16.54 -12.09
CA LEU A 606 -23.60 17.31 -11.30
C LEU A 606 -23.68 16.76 -9.88
N GLU A 607 -23.55 17.60 -8.86
CA GLU A 607 -23.95 17.25 -7.49
C GLU A 607 -25.41 17.63 -7.27
N ASP A 608 -26.22 16.70 -6.78
CA ASP A 608 -27.59 16.97 -6.37
C ASP A 608 -27.67 17.54 -4.95
N ARG A 609 -28.82 18.13 -4.59
CA ARG A 609 -29.05 18.70 -3.25
C ARG A 609 -28.91 17.71 -2.08
N TYR A 610 -28.83 16.41 -2.36
CA TYR A 610 -28.67 15.36 -1.36
C TYR A 610 -27.21 14.91 -1.22
N GLY A 611 -26.29 15.50 -1.98
CA GLY A 611 -24.86 15.17 -1.98
C GLY A 611 -24.51 13.96 -2.84
N SER A 612 -25.41 13.50 -3.72
CA SER A 612 -25.07 12.47 -4.71
C SER A 612 -24.55 13.14 -5.98
N PHE A 613 -23.55 12.53 -6.60
CA PHE A 613 -22.99 12.97 -7.86
C PHE A 613 -23.60 12.20 -9.01
N TRP A 614 -23.80 12.87 -10.14
CA TRP A 614 -24.36 12.32 -11.36
C TRP A 614 -23.35 12.51 -12.47
N PHE A 615 -22.96 11.42 -13.11
CA PHE A 615 -21.96 11.37 -14.17
C PHE A 615 -22.62 10.98 -15.49
N GLY A 616 -22.57 11.89 -16.46
CA GLY A 616 -22.91 11.59 -17.84
C GLY A 616 -21.71 10.97 -18.54
N THR A 617 -21.80 9.70 -18.96
CA THR A 617 -20.69 8.99 -19.61
C THR A 617 -20.78 9.04 -21.14
N ALA A 618 -19.64 8.87 -21.81
CA ALA A 618 -19.59 8.75 -23.27
C ALA A 618 -20.27 7.46 -23.81
N GLN A 619 -20.53 6.48 -22.94
CA GLN A 619 -21.29 5.27 -23.28
C GLN A 619 -22.81 5.45 -23.12
N ASN A 620 -23.30 6.68 -22.99
CA ASN A 620 -24.72 7.02 -22.83
C ASN A 620 -25.36 6.42 -21.58
N THR A 621 -24.53 6.04 -20.60
CA THR A 621 -24.99 5.64 -19.26
C THR A 621 -24.94 6.84 -18.34
N LEU A 622 -25.99 6.98 -17.53
CA LEU A 622 -26.02 7.93 -16.43
C LEU A 622 -25.67 7.17 -15.16
N VAL A 623 -24.62 7.61 -14.47
CA VAL A 623 -24.17 6.98 -13.23
C VAL A 623 -24.43 7.90 -12.07
N ARG A 624 -25.16 7.43 -11.07
CA ARG A 624 -25.28 8.13 -9.78
C ARG A 624 -24.25 7.55 -8.82
N TYR A 625 -23.39 8.41 -8.31
CA TYR A 625 -22.38 8.12 -7.30
C TYR A 625 -22.76 8.75 -5.96
N ARG A 626 -22.70 7.97 -4.88
CA ARG A 626 -22.88 8.46 -3.52
C ARG A 626 -21.59 8.21 -2.74
N PRO A 627 -20.80 9.26 -2.45
CA PRO A 627 -19.62 9.12 -1.62
C PRO A 627 -19.98 8.53 -0.26
N ARG A 628 -19.17 7.58 0.20
CA ARG A 628 -19.34 6.98 1.52
C ARG A 628 -18.54 7.78 2.54
N GLN A 629 -19.04 7.87 3.77
CA GLN A 629 -18.30 8.43 4.90
C GLN A 629 -17.86 7.33 5.85
N ILE A 630 -17.17 6.33 5.29
CA ILE A 630 -16.72 5.14 6.03
C ILE A 630 -15.19 5.05 5.85
N PRO A 631 -14.42 5.43 6.87
CA PRO A 631 -12.97 5.37 6.81
C PRO A 631 -12.43 3.97 6.49
N PRO A 632 -11.38 3.85 5.66
CA PRO A 632 -10.68 2.59 5.50
C PRO A 632 -9.93 2.21 6.78
N ILE A 633 -9.53 0.95 6.91
CA ILE A 633 -8.64 0.49 7.99
C ILE A 633 -7.22 0.47 7.45
N VAL A 634 -6.21 0.94 8.19
CA VAL A 634 -4.80 0.80 7.82
C VAL A 634 -4.09 -0.11 8.82
N ARG A 635 -3.23 -0.99 8.33
CA ARG A 635 -2.44 -1.92 9.15
C ARG A 635 -0.97 -1.86 8.79
N LEU A 636 -0.13 -2.01 9.81
CA LEU A 636 1.29 -2.32 9.65
C LEU A 636 1.39 -3.83 9.49
N LEU A 637 1.92 -4.28 8.35
CA LEU A 637 2.04 -5.71 8.03
C LEU A 637 3.33 -6.28 8.62
N GLN A 638 4.44 -5.64 8.29
CA GLN A 638 5.75 -6.05 8.76
C GLN A 638 6.74 -4.88 8.76
N ILE A 639 7.78 -5.03 9.57
CA ILE A 639 8.92 -4.13 9.58
C ILE A 639 10.17 -4.96 9.32
N VAL A 640 10.97 -4.51 8.35
CA VAL A 640 12.19 -5.19 7.93
C VAL A 640 13.38 -4.32 8.31
N ALA A 641 14.18 -4.81 9.26
CA ALA A 641 15.44 -4.23 9.72
C ALA A 641 16.51 -5.33 9.79
N ASP A 642 17.08 -5.61 10.96
CA ASP A 642 17.95 -6.77 11.24
C ASP A 642 17.24 -8.10 10.99
N GLN A 643 15.96 -8.15 11.33
CA GLN A 643 15.06 -9.25 11.07
C GLN A 643 13.72 -8.74 10.54
N VAL A 644 12.84 -9.68 10.21
CA VAL A 644 11.46 -9.40 9.80
C VAL A 644 10.59 -9.49 11.05
N TYR A 645 9.96 -8.38 11.42
CA TYR A 645 9.01 -8.30 12.51
C TYR A 645 7.60 -8.35 11.93
N GLU A 646 6.90 -9.47 12.10
CA GLU A 646 5.50 -9.66 11.68
C GLU A 646 4.54 -9.30 12.83
N ASN A 647 3.48 -8.53 12.56
CA ASN A 647 2.55 -7.98 13.57
C ASN A 647 3.21 -7.42 14.86
N PRO A 648 4.18 -6.50 14.74
CA PRO A 648 4.92 -6.03 15.91
C PRO A 648 4.11 -5.05 16.77
N GLN A 649 4.27 -5.14 18.11
CA GLN A 649 3.71 -4.16 19.05
C GLN A 649 4.74 -3.09 19.43
N ASP A 650 5.96 -3.50 19.77
CA ASP A 650 7.11 -2.64 20.03
C ASP A 650 8.36 -3.28 19.39
N ILE A 651 9.24 -2.48 18.78
CA ILE A 651 10.44 -2.99 18.11
C ILE A 651 11.68 -2.26 18.61
N ILE A 652 12.70 -3.05 18.95
CA ILE A 652 14.05 -2.57 19.23
C ILE A 652 14.93 -2.97 18.03
N VAL A 653 15.57 -1.99 17.39
CA VAL A 653 16.46 -2.20 16.24
C VAL A 653 17.87 -1.75 16.61
N SER A 654 18.88 -2.52 16.21
CA SER A 654 20.29 -2.16 16.41
C SER A 654 20.78 -1.18 15.32
N THR A 655 21.59 -0.19 15.69
CA THR A 655 22.28 0.74 14.75
C THR A 655 23.14 0.08 13.66
N THR A 656 23.33 -1.24 13.67
CA THR A 656 23.99 -1.97 12.58
C THR A 656 23.21 -1.92 11.26
N ASP A 657 21.91 -1.65 11.29
CA ASP A 657 21.07 -1.68 10.10
C ASP A 657 21.05 -0.33 9.39
N GLN A 658 21.56 -0.31 8.17
CA GLN A 658 21.57 0.88 7.31
C GLN A 658 20.18 1.27 6.83
N GLN A 659 19.16 0.41 6.97
CA GLN A 659 17.80 0.69 6.48
C GLN A 659 16.71 -0.04 7.29
N VAL A 660 15.72 0.72 7.77
CA VAL A 660 14.47 0.20 8.35
C VAL A 660 13.34 0.42 7.36
N THR A 661 12.64 -0.65 6.99
CA THR A 661 11.53 -0.61 6.02
C THR A 661 10.22 -0.93 6.72
N PHE A 662 9.21 -0.08 6.53
CA PHE A 662 7.86 -0.25 7.04
C PHE A 662 6.94 -0.65 5.89
N GLU A 663 6.23 -1.77 6.04
CA GLU A 663 5.19 -2.20 5.11
C GLU A 663 3.82 -2.06 5.77
N TYR A 664 2.90 -1.44 5.05
CA TYR A 664 1.56 -1.13 5.53
C TYR A 664 0.54 -1.26 4.41
N LYS A 665 -0.68 -1.65 4.76
CA LYS A 665 -1.76 -1.88 3.79
C LYS A 665 -3.07 -1.31 4.32
N GLY A 666 -3.74 -0.53 3.48
CA GLY A 666 -5.12 -0.10 3.70
C GLY A 666 -6.08 -1.20 3.27
N MET A 667 -7.17 -1.38 4.01
CA MET A 667 -8.22 -2.37 3.78
C MET A 667 -9.55 -1.67 3.60
N SER A 668 -10.12 -1.85 2.41
CA SER A 668 -11.47 -1.43 2.05
C SER A 668 -12.04 -2.39 1.02
N PHE A 669 -13.35 -2.60 1.04
CA PHE A 669 -14.05 -3.38 0.02
C PHE A 669 -14.44 -2.52 -1.19
N SER A 670 -14.49 -1.20 -1.02
CA SER A 670 -14.81 -0.22 -2.06
C SER A 670 -13.58 0.34 -2.79
N THR A 671 -12.41 0.36 -2.13
CA THR A 671 -11.17 0.91 -2.70
C THR A 671 -10.04 -0.10 -2.60
N HIS A 672 -9.44 -0.46 -3.74
CA HIS A 672 -8.29 -1.36 -3.79
C HIS A 672 -7.07 -0.73 -3.09
N PRO A 673 -6.22 -1.47 -2.36
CA PRO A 673 -5.07 -0.90 -1.63
C PRO A 673 -4.08 -0.09 -2.49
N HIS A 674 -3.85 -0.51 -3.74
CA HIS A 674 -3.07 0.23 -4.74
C HIS A 674 -3.72 1.54 -5.24
N ASP A 675 -5.04 1.64 -5.12
CA ASP A 675 -5.84 2.81 -5.47
C ASP A 675 -6.11 3.71 -4.25
N MET A 676 -5.62 3.33 -3.06
CA MET A 676 -5.58 4.22 -1.89
C MET A 676 -4.37 5.14 -1.93
N LEU A 677 -4.49 6.26 -1.22
CA LEU A 677 -3.36 7.12 -0.88
C LEU A 677 -2.96 6.86 0.58
N TYR A 678 -1.67 7.05 0.87
CA TYR A 678 -1.11 6.89 2.20
C TYR A 678 -0.30 8.12 2.56
N VAL A 679 -0.52 8.64 3.76
CA VAL A 679 0.33 9.65 4.38
C VAL A 679 1.01 9.03 5.59
N TYR A 680 2.30 9.30 5.75
CA TYR A 680 3.09 8.73 6.85
C TYR A 680 4.09 9.74 7.39
N ARG A 681 4.56 9.49 8.61
CA ARG A 681 5.70 10.20 9.22
C ARG A 681 6.39 9.33 10.25
N LEU A 682 7.68 9.56 10.46
CA LEU A 682 8.43 9.03 11.59
C LEU A 682 8.62 10.15 12.61
N GLU A 683 7.76 10.18 13.63
CA GLU A 683 7.84 11.16 14.71
C GLU A 683 9.18 11.01 15.46
N GLY A 684 9.88 12.13 15.66
CA GLY A 684 11.25 12.17 16.16
C GLY A 684 12.32 12.29 15.05
N TYR A 685 11.95 12.09 13.78
CA TYR A 685 12.84 12.24 12.62
C TYR A 685 12.27 13.22 11.58
N ASP A 686 11.02 13.03 11.17
CA ASP A 686 10.35 13.89 10.20
C ASP A 686 9.79 15.17 10.86
N PRO A 687 9.96 16.35 10.26
CA PRO A 687 9.37 17.59 10.77
C PRO A 687 7.85 17.65 10.56
N ASP A 688 7.35 17.06 9.47
CA ASP A 688 5.94 17.09 9.04
C ASP A 688 5.56 15.77 8.35
N TRP A 689 4.28 15.59 8.02
CA TRP A 689 3.81 14.46 7.23
C TRP A 689 4.44 14.43 5.83
N GLN A 690 4.84 13.24 5.39
CA GLN A 690 5.36 13.03 4.04
C GLN A 690 4.25 13.19 2.99
N PRO A 691 4.57 13.62 1.76
CA PRO A 691 3.60 13.72 0.68
C PRO A 691 2.86 12.40 0.44
N ALA A 692 1.57 12.48 0.15
CA ALA A 692 0.75 11.30 -0.07
C ALA A 692 1.33 10.42 -1.20
N THR A 693 1.29 9.11 -0.98
CA THR A 693 1.85 8.12 -1.89
C THR A 693 0.90 6.94 -2.05
N ARG A 694 0.94 6.27 -3.21
CA ARG A 694 0.24 4.98 -3.41
C ARG A 694 1.10 3.77 -3.01
N LYS A 695 2.32 4.02 -2.54
CA LYS A 695 3.25 2.97 -2.11
C LYS A 695 2.85 2.48 -0.71
N MET A 696 2.70 1.18 -0.59
CA MET A 696 2.45 0.42 0.65
C MET A 696 3.73 0.08 1.42
N ARG A 697 4.85 0.71 1.04
CA ARG A 697 6.15 0.52 1.70
C ARG A 697 6.94 1.82 1.70
N THR A 698 7.57 2.11 2.83
CA THR A 698 8.51 3.22 2.99
C THR A 698 9.74 2.78 3.77
N TYR A 699 10.83 3.53 3.68
CA TYR A 699 12.08 3.18 4.36
C TYR A 699 12.82 4.41 4.84
N TYR A 700 13.52 4.25 5.95
CA TYR A 700 14.46 5.22 6.51
C TYR A 700 15.85 4.61 6.54
N ARG A 701 16.88 5.42 6.30
CA ARG A 701 18.27 4.98 6.31
C ARG A 701 19.04 5.67 7.41
N ASP A 702 20.01 4.94 7.97
CA ASP A 702 20.96 5.46 8.97
C ASP A 702 20.26 6.22 10.10
N LEU A 703 19.19 5.64 10.66
CA LEU A 703 18.43 6.25 11.76
C LEU A 703 19.35 6.41 12.98
N PRO A 704 19.46 7.63 13.57
CA PRO A 704 20.21 7.83 14.79
C PRO A 704 19.66 6.98 15.96
N PRO A 705 20.47 6.70 17.00
CA PRO A 705 19.95 6.14 18.23
C PRO A 705 18.88 7.04 18.84
N GLY A 706 17.77 6.46 19.28
CA GLY A 706 16.65 7.17 19.87
C GLY A 706 15.31 6.43 19.71
N ASP A 707 14.29 6.98 20.35
CA ASP A 707 12.92 6.49 20.25
C ASP A 707 12.15 7.25 19.17
N TYR A 708 11.51 6.51 18.30
CA TYR A 708 10.71 7.02 17.19
C TYR A 708 9.32 6.40 17.21
N THR A 709 8.34 7.11 16.66
CA THR A 709 7.01 6.54 16.42
C THR A 709 6.68 6.65 14.95
N PHE A 710 6.59 5.51 14.26
CA PHE A 710 6.12 5.50 12.88
C PHE A 710 4.60 5.58 12.87
N GLN A 711 4.05 6.50 12.09
CA GLN A 711 2.62 6.75 11.97
C GLN A 711 2.20 6.74 10.51
N VAL A 712 1.08 6.08 10.21
CA VAL A 712 0.53 6.01 8.85
C VAL A 712 -1.00 6.09 8.87
N LYS A 713 -1.55 6.75 7.86
CA LYS A 713 -2.99 6.78 7.57
C LYS A 713 -3.23 6.39 6.12
N ALA A 714 -4.29 5.63 5.87
CA ALA A 714 -4.81 5.36 4.53
C ALA A 714 -5.93 6.35 4.20
N ILE A 715 -6.07 6.67 2.93
CA ILE A 715 -7.08 7.57 2.38
C ILE A 715 -7.74 6.85 1.20
N ASP A 716 -9.06 6.65 1.29
CA ASP A 716 -9.82 5.91 0.29
C ASP A 716 -10.20 6.77 -0.94
N ARG A 717 -11.04 6.23 -1.84
CA ARG A 717 -11.49 6.94 -3.04
C ARG A 717 -12.41 8.14 -2.78
N ASP A 718 -13.00 8.23 -1.60
CA ASP A 718 -13.92 9.28 -1.16
C ASP A 718 -13.23 10.32 -0.25
N LEU A 719 -11.90 10.24 -0.15
CA LEU A 719 -11.06 11.07 0.73
C LEU A 719 -11.36 10.90 2.23
N ASN A 720 -11.85 9.72 2.63
CA ASN A 720 -11.94 9.36 4.04
C ASN A 720 -10.58 8.93 4.56
N TYR A 721 -10.14 9.55 5.65
CA TYR A 721 -8.89 9.19 6.33
C TYR A 721 -9.15 8.10 7.36
N SER A 722 -8.32 7.05 7.34
CA SER A 722 -8.33 6.01 8.36
C SER A 722 -7.97 6.56 9.74
N GLU A 723 -8.35 5.81 10.77
CA GLU A 723 -7.65 5.85 12.04
C GLU A 723 -6.15 5.61 11.82
N MET A 724 -5.31 6.20 12.67
CA MET A 724 -3.86 6.14 12.52
C MET A 724 -3.32 4.80 13.03
N ALA A 725 -2.62 4.05 12.19
CA ALA A 725 -1.76 2.96 12.68
C ALA A 725 -0.43 3.55 13.10
N GLN A 726 0.07 3.12 14.26
CA GLN A 726 1.34 3.58 14.80
C GLN A 726 2.10 2.46 15.49
N ILE A 727 3.42 2.60 15.51
CA ILE A 727 4.31 1.69 16.22
C ILE A 727 5.53 2.40 16.77
N GLN A 728 5.97 1.97 17.96
CA GLN A 728 7.18 2.46 18.59
C GLN A 728 8.40 1.69 18.06
N LEU A 729 9.42 2.46 17.69
CA LEU A 729 10.72 1.97 17.24
C LEU A 729 11.79 2.58 18.13
N SER A 730 12.49 1.76 18.90
CA SER A 730 13.69 2.16 19.64
C SER A 730 14.93 1.74 18.87
N VAL A 731 15.73 2.71 18.43
CA VAL A 731 17.04 2.44 17.80
C VAL A 731 18.11 2.49 18.87
N GLU A 732 18.68 1.33 19.20
CA GLU A 732 19.72 1.23 20.22
C GLU A 732 21.13 1.37 19.61
N PRO A 733 22.04 2.10 20.28
CA PRO A 733 23.45 2.11 19.91
C PRO A 733 24.02 0.69 19.96
N ASP A 734 24.85 0.32 18.97
CA ASP A 734 25.46 -1.01 18.93
C ASP A 734 26.31 -1.18 20.21
N PRO A 735 26.08 -2.23 21.03
CA PRO A 735 26.88 -2.48 22.22
C PRO A 735 28.37 -2.74 21.91
N ARG A 736 28.74 -2.99 20.64
CA ARG A 736 30.14 -2.97 20.18
C ARG A 736 30.70 -1.57 20.12
N ILE A 737 29.89 -0.57 19.77
CA ILE A 737 30.27 0.84 19.76
C ILE A 737 30.30 1.37 21.20
N GLU A 738 29.33 1.04 22.06
CA GLU A 738 29.42 1.39 23.49
C GLU A 738 30.54 0.64 24.20
N GLY A 739 30.72 -0.65 23.95
CA GLY A 739 31.84 -1.43 24.46
C GLY A 739 33.19 -0.90 23.97
N LEU A 740 33.29 -0.42 22.72
CA LEU A 740 34.47 0.30 22.23
C LEU A 740 34.61 1.67 22.87
N THR A 741 33.55 2.44 23.07
CA THR A 741 33.63 3.81 23.62
C THR A 741 33.89 3.80 25.14
N GLU A 742 33.39 2.81 25.87
CA GLU A 742 33.68 2.54 27.28
C GLU A 742 35.06 1.88 27.45
N THR A 743 35.51 0.99 26.58
CA THR A 743 36.93 0.52 26.60
C THR A 743 37.92 1.58 26.14
N LEU A 744 37.53 2.47 25.24
CA LEU A 744 38.33 3.64 24.83
C LEU A 744 38.49 4.66 25.97
N ASN A 745 37.59 4.65 26.96
CA ASN A 745 37.67 5.48 28.17
C ASN A 745 38.26 4.75 29.39
N ASN A 746 38.50 3.44 29.30
CA ASN A 746 39.25 2.73 30.34
C ASN A 746 40.74 3.02 30.18
N GLN A 747 41.30 3.73 31.16
CA GLN A 747 42.69 4.18 31.26
C GLN A 747 43.76 3.05 31.26
N GLY A 748 43.39 1.79 30.98
CA GLY A 748 44.27 0.62 31.05
C GLY A 748 44.92 0.15 29.74
N ASP A 749 44.47 0.63 28.56
CA ASP A 749 44.92 0.09 27.24
C ASP A 749 46.01 0.93 26.53
N ASN A 750 46.57 1.95 27.19
CA ASN A 750 47.57 2.87 26.61
C ASN A 750 49.02 2.49 26.97
N GLU A 751 49.33 1.21 27.17
CA GLU A 751 50.68 0.75 27.47
C GLU A 751 51.17 -0.30 26.47
N PHE A 752 52.44 -0.19 26.07
CA PHE A 752 53.08 -1.20 25.23
C PHE A 752 53.49 -2.40 26.08
N ILE A 753 53.05 -3.59 25.68
CA ILE A 753 53.39 -4.84 26.35
C ILE A 753 54.61 -5.46 25.67
N GLY A 754 55.67 -5.65 26.45
CA GLY A 754 56.95 -6.19 26.00
C GLY A 754 58.13 -5.50 26.68
N HIS A 755 59.25 -6.21 26.76
CA HIS A 755 60.47 -5.78 27.45
C HIS A 755 61.72 -5.80 26.55
N SER A 756 61.58 -6.12 25.26
CA SER A 756 62.67 -6.14 24.30
C SER A 756 63.39 -4.79 24.18
N GLU A 757 64.71 -4.82 24.01
CA GLU A 757 65.53 -3.61 23.90
C GLU A 757 65.08 -2.72 22.72
N VAL A 758 64.67 -3.32 21.61
CA VAL A 758 64.21 -2.62 20.40
C VAL A 758 62.88 -1.89 20.65
N LEU A 759 61.94 -2.49 21.39
CA LEU A 759 60.69 -1.84 21.76
C LEU A 759 60.92 -0.70 22.78
N GLN A 760 61.84 -0.88 23.74
CA GLN A 760 62.21 0.18 24.69
C GLN A 760 62.82 1.40 23.97
N GLN A 761 63.68 1.17 22.97
CA GLN A 761 64.24 2.26 22.15
C GLN A 761 63.14 3.05 21.41
N PHE A 762 62.13 2.36 20.87
CA PHE A 762 60.95 3.00 20.26
C PHE A 762 60.17 3.84 21.29
N GLN A 763 59.88 3.31 22.47
CA GLN A 763 59.18 4.03 23.54
C GLN A 763 59.96 5.26 24.02
N ILE A 764 61.29 5.19 24.09
CA ILE A 764 62.15 6.34 24.42
C ILE A 764 62.06 7.43 23.35
N GLN A 765 62.04 7.06 22.06
CA GLN A 765 61.86 8.05 20.98
C GLN A 765 60.46 8.67 21.01
N LEU A 766 59.44 7.86 21.26
CA LEU A 766 58.04 8.29 21.34
C LEU A 766 57.80 9.26 22.50
N SER A 767 58.30 8.95 23.70
CA SER A 767 58.20 9.83 24.88
C SER A 767 58.97 11.15 24.73
N LYS A 768 60.06 11.18 23.95
CA LYS A 768 60.79 12.42 23.64
C LYS A 768 60.03 13.36 22.71
N VAL A 769 59.28 12.83 21.75
CA VAL A 769 58.52 13.64 20.79
C VAL A 769 57.10 13.97 21.27
N ALA A 770 56.54 13.16 22.17
CA ALA A 770 55.21 13.35 22.73
C ALA A 770 54.94 14.77 23.29
N PRO A 771 55.85 15.45 24.03
CA PRO A 771 55.61 16.80 24.54
C PRO A 771 55.68 17.92 23.49
N THR A 772 56.07 17.62 22.24
CA THR A 772 56.19 18.59 21.15
C THR A 772 54.91 18.67 20.30
N ASP A 773 54.76 19.75 19.52
CA ASP A 773 53.68 19.94 18.53
C ASP A 773 54.05 19.40 17.13
N LEU A 774 55.23 18.82 16.97
CA LEU A 774 55.73 18.29 15.71
C LEU A 774 54.83 17.18 15.15
N SER A 775 54.71 17.15 13.82
CA SER A 775 54.13 16.03 13.09
C SER A 775 55.04 14.79 13.23
N VAL A 776 54.43 13.65 13.52
CA VAL A 776 55.14 12.38 13.73
C VAL A 776 54.70 11.38 12.69
N LEU A 777 55.66 10.76 12.01
CA LEU A 777 55.42 9.71 11.02
C LEU A 777 55.83 8.37 11.60
N ILE A 778 54.87 7.48 11.82
CA ILE A 778 55.07 6.15 12.35
C ILE A 778 55.20 5.17 11.18
N ILE A 779 56.39 4.64 11.00
CA ILE A 779 56.71 3.68 9.94
C ILE A 779 56.72 2.29 10.54
N GLY A 780 56.03 1.34 9.93
CA GLY A 780 56.08 -0.05 10.37
C GLY A 780 55.13 -0.93 9.58
N GLU A 781 55.42 -2.23 9.56
CA GLU A 781 54.63 -3.21 8.80
C GLU A 781 53.16 -3.26 9.24
N THR A 782 52.33 -3.91 8.43
CA THR A 782 50.93 -4.15 8.80
C THR A 782 50.87 -5.00 10.08
N GLY A 783 50.04 -4.59 11.04
CA GLY A 783 49.80 -5.37 12.25
C GLY A 783 50.81 -5.20 13.40
N VAL A 784 51.75 -4.26 13.34
CA VAL A 784 52.75 -4.03 14.43
C VAL A 784 52.25 -3.20 15.63
N GLY A 785 51.09 -2.53 15.50
CA GLY A 785 50.52 -1.68 16.55
C GLY A 785 50.65 -0.16 16.35
N LYS A 786 50.68 0.33 15.10
CA LYS A 786 50.82 1.78 14.80
C LYS A 786 49.70 2.65 15.41
N GLY A 787 48.47 2.15 15.46
CA GLY A 787 47.37 2.86 16.13
C GLY A 787 47.56 3.01 17.64
N LEU A 788 48.12 1.99 18.31
CA LEU A 788 48.48 2.07 19.74
C LEU A 788 49.58 3.12 19.94
N ALA A 789 50.62 3.12 19.10
CA ALA A 789 51.66 4.14 19.14
C ALA A 789 51.11 5.57 19.05
N ALA A 790 50.16 5.82 18.14
CA ALA A 790 49.52 7.12 18.01
C ALA A 790 48.71 7.54 19.25
N ARG A 791 48.03 6.58 19.90
CA ARG A 791 47.28 6.81 21.14
C ARG A 791 48.20 7.11 22.33
N VAL A 792 49.27 6.35 22.50
CA VAL A 792 50.30 6.61 23.53
C VAL A 792 50.91 7.99 23.33
N LEU A 793 51.20 8.36 22.09
CA LEU A 793 51.74 9.67 21.76
C LEU A 793 50.76 10.81 22.09
N HIS A 794 49.47 10.64 21.80
CA HIS A 794 48.44 11.61 22.19
C HIS A 794 48.30 11.72 23.72
N ALA A 795 48.25 10.60 24.43
CA ALA A 795 48.12 10.56 25.89
C ALA A 795 49.31 11.20 26.63
N GLN A 796 50.51 11.16 26.05
CA GLN A 796 51.72 11.80 26.59
C GLN A 796 51.96 13.23 26.05
N SER A 797 51.01 13.79 25.30
CA SER A 797 51.14 15.12 24.69
C SER A 797 50.35 16.19 25.44
N PRO A 798 50.66 17.49 25.24
CA PRO A 798 49.85 18.59 25.78
C PRO A 798 48.40 18.61 25.26
N ASN A 799 48.10 17.84 24.20
CA ASN A 799 46.78 17.75 23.60
C ASN A 799 45.96 16.56 24.13
N SER A 800 46.41 15.88 25.20
CA SER A 800 45.75 14.71 25.77
C SER A 800 44.32 14.95 26.25
N ASP A 801 44.00 16.21 26.62
CA ASP A 801 42.65 16.62 27.05
C ASP A 801 41.71 16.89 25.86
N GLY A 802 42.25 16.94 24.63
CA GLY A 802 41.50 17.14 23.39
C GLY A 802 41.10 15.82 22.70
N PRO A 803 40.29 15.88 21.64
CA PRO A 803 39.80 14.69 20.96
C PRO A 803 40.91 13.95 20.16
N PHE A 804 40.96 12.62 20.28
CA PHE A 804 41.74 11.76 19.39
C PHE A 804 40.87 11.27 18.23
N ILE A 805 41.09 11.80 17.02
CA ILE A 805 40.32 11.44 15.83
C ILE A 805 41.19 10.60 14.89
N GLN A 806 40.76 9.37 14.61
CA GLN A 806 41.45 8.46 13.69
C GLN A 806 40.75 8.42 12.33
N VAL A 807 41.53 8.47 11.24
CA VAL A 807 41.07 8.31 9.87
C VAL A 807 41.98 7.33 9.14
N ASN A 808 41.41 6.31 8.52
CA ASN A 808 42.14 5.42 7.63
C ASN A 808 42.01 5.94 6.19
N CYS A 809 43.15 6.23 5.56
CA CYS A 809 43.19 6.84 4.23
C CYS A 809 42.97 5.87 3.06
N GLY A 810 43.02 4.56 3.28
CA GLY A 810 42.82 3.52 2.26
C GLY A 810 41.44 2.84 2.31
N ALA A 811 40.65 3.03 3.37
CA ALA A 811 39.40 2.30 3.59
C ALA A 811 38.19 2.83 2.78
N LEU A 812 38.28 4.02 2.19
CA LEU A 812 37.17 4.68 1.50
C LEU A 812 37.53 5.06 0.05
N PRO A 813 36.56 5.08 -0.88
CA PRO A 813 36.73 5.65 -2.21
C PRO A 813 37.20 7.11 -2.17
N ALA A 814 38.02 7.53 -3.15
CA ALA A 814 38.65 8.86 -3.22
C ALA A 814 37.67 10.05 -3.13
N THR A 815 36.41 9.88 -3.52
CA THR A 815 35.38 10.93 -3.41
C THR A 815 34.77 11.06 -2.02
N LEU A 816 34.73 9.96 -1.24
CA LEU A 816 34.16 9.93 0.10
C LEU A 816 35.18 10.32 1.17
N ILE A 817 36.47 10.02 0.94
CA ILE A 817 37.53 10.38 1.88
C ILE A 817 37.67 11.90 2.05
N ASP A 818 37.51 12.68 0.98
CA ASP A 818 37.55 14.15 1.04
C ASP A 818 36.38 14.70 1.88
N SER A 819 35.19 14.11 1.73
CA SER A 819 33.99 14.48 2.47
C SER A 819 34.09 14.08 3.95
N GLU A 820 34.67 12.93 4.27
CA GLU A 820 34.92 12.53 5.67
C GLU A 820 36.03 13.38 6.31
N LEU A 821 37.17 13.60 5.64
CA LEU A 821 38.28 14.38 6.21
C LEU A 821 37.92 15.86 6.38
N PHE A 822 37.41 16.50 5.33
CA PHE A 822 37.24 17.95 5.27
C PHE A 822 35.78 18.42 5.40
N GLY A 823 34.80 17.51 5.43
CA GLY A 823 33.38 17.87 5.48
C GLY A 823 32.84 18.35 4.14
N HIS A 824 31.53 18.58 4.05
CA HIS A 824 30.89 19.10 2.84
C HIS A 824 29.76 20.09 3.15
N GLU A 825 29.56 21.01 2.21
CA GLU A 825 28.41 21.93 2.20
C GLU A 825 27.19 21.29 1.53
N LYS A 826 25.99 21.79 1.87
CA LYS A 826 24.74 21.32 1.26
C LYS A 826 24.79 21.52 -0.25
N GLY A 827 24.53 20.47 -1.02
CA GLY A 827 24.56 20.51 -2.49
C GLY A 827 25.94 20.33 -3.12
N ALA A 828 26.97 19.97 -2.35
CA ALA A 828 28.32 19.70 -2.89
C ALA A 828 28.37 18.53 -3.90
N PHE A 829 27.44 17.58 -3.81
CA PHE A 829 27.24 16.46 -4.75
C PHE A 829 25.79 15.94 -4.65
N THR A 830 25.37 15.05 -5.55
CA THR A 830 23.97 14.62 -5.73
C THR A 830 23.31 13.98 -4.50
N SER A 831 24.10 13.51 -3.53
CA SER A 831 23.63 12.95 -2.25
C SER A 831 23.90 13.85 -1.02
N ALA A 832 24.41 15.08 -1.20
CA ALA A 832 24.70 16.03 -0.11
C ALA A 832 23.44 16.81 0.31
N VAL A 833 22.48 16.12 0.94
CA VAL A 833 21.17 16.69 1.35
C VAL A 833 21.30 17.69 2.50
N SER A 834 22.33 17.54 3.35
CA SER A 834 22.62 18.40 4.50
C SER A 834 24.13 18.69 4.60
N ARG A 835 24.52 19.67 5.44
CA ARG A 835 25.93 20.00 5.71
C ARG A 835 26.51 19.01 6.72
N ARG A 836 27.76 18.56 6.52
CA ARG A 836 28.47 17.65 7.43
C ARG A 836 29.86 18.19 7.78
N LEU A 837 30.21 18.14 9.07
CA LEU A 837 31.53 18.52 9.58
C LEU A 837 32.57 17.44 9.26
N GLY A 838 33.78 17.85 8.87
CA GLY A 838 34.90 16.95 8.60
C GLY A 838 35.62 16.47 9.86
N LYS A 839 36.31 15.33 9.77
CA LYS A 839 37.16 14.78 10.84
C LYS A 839 38.28 15.73 11.26
N VAL A 840 38.77 16.58 10.36
CA VAL A 840 39.73 17.65 10.68
C VAL A 840 39.12 18.65 11.68
N GLU A 841 37.87 19.08 11.45
CA GLU A 841 37.16 19.99 12.37
C GLU A 841 36.93 19.37 13.74
N LEU A 842 36.58 18.09 13.77
CA LEU A 842 36.35 17.34 15.01
C LEU A 842 37.64 17.13 15.82
N ALA A 843 38.82 17.20 15.19
CA ALA A 843 40.11 17.05 15.87
C ALA A 843 40.65 18.33 16.53
N LYS A 844 39.87 19.42 16.50
CA LYS A 844 40.27 20.73 17.04
C LYS A 844 40.68 20.63 18.51
N GLY A 845 41.88 21.11 18.82
CA GLY A 845 42.46 21.08 20.17
C GLY A 845 43.01 19.71 20.59
N GLY A 846 42.95 18.69 19.72
CA GLY A 846 43.38 17.32 20.00
C GLY A 846 44.43 16.80 19.00
N THR A 847 44.29 15.53 18.61
CA THR A 847 45.18 14.85 17.66
C THR A 847 44.39 14.21 16.52
N LEU A 848 44.78 14.49 15.27
CA LEU A 848 44.31 13.80 14.07
C LEU A 848 45.33 12.73 13.68
N PHE A 849 44.92 11.46 13.79
CA PHE A 849 45.72 10.31 13.37
C PHE A 849 45.30 9.85 11.97
N LEU A 850 46.23 9.92 11.02
CA LEU A 850 46.07 9.49 9.63
C LEU A 850 46.78 8.15 9.44
N ASP A 851 46.01 7.07 9.29
CA ASP A 851 46.54 5.73 9.05
C ASP A 851 46.58 5.43 7.54
N GLU A 852 47.58 4.66 7.12
CA GLU A 852 47.78 4.26 5.71
C GLU A 852 47.89 5.45 4.74
N ILE A 853 48.66 6.49 5.10
CA ILE A 853 48.79 7.71 4.26
C ILE A 853 49.33 7.45 2.85
N SER A 854 50.00 6.32 2.62
CA SER A 854 50.48 5.90 1.31
C SER A 854 49.37 5.63 0.29
N ASP A 855 48.13 5.40 0.74
CA ASP A 855 46.98 5.12 -0.14
C ASP A 855 46.08 6.37 -0.34
N MET A 856 46.53 7.57 0.08
CA MET A 856 45.82 8.82 -0.17
C MET A 856 45.76 9.19 -1.67
N ALA A 857 44.58 9.55 -2.15
CA ALA A 857 44.40 10.09 -3.50
C ALA A 857 45.16 11.43 -3.69
N VAL A 858 45.61 11.71 -4.91
CA VAL A 858 46.46 12.89 -5.24
C VAL A 858 45.74 14.21 -4.93
N GLU A 859 44.42 14.25 -5.12
CA GLU A 859 43.58 15.40 -4.80
C GLU A 859 43.50 15.65 -3.29
N THR A 860 43.34 14.60 -2.49
CA THR A 860 43.35 14.67 -1.03
C THR A 860 44.73 15.07 -0.51
N GLN A 861 45.81 14.58 -1.13
CA GLN A 861 47.19 14.98 -0.81
C GLN A 861 47.39 16.50 -0.95
N ALA A 862 46.82 17.13 -1.99
CA ALA A 862 46.93 18.57 -2.18
C ALA A 862 46.22 19.38 -1.08
N ARG A 863 45.07 18.91 -0.58
CA ARG A 863 44.34 19.56 0.53
C ARG A 863 45.02 19.32 1.88
N MET A 864 45.55 18.12 2.08
CA MET A 864 46.32 17.77 3.27
C MET A 864 47.59 18.61 3.39
N LEU A 865 48.25 18.90 2.26
CA LEU A 865 49.40 19.80 2.23
C LEU A 865 49.03 21.19 2.78
N ARG A 866 47.90 21.78 2.35
CA ARG A 866 47.43 23.07 2.89
C ARG A 866 47.16 23.01 4.40
N LEU A 867 46.56 21.92 4.89
CA LEU A 867 46.33 21.73 6.32
C LEU A 867 47.65 21.68 7.11
N LEU A 868 48.67 20.98 6.59
CA LEU A 868 49.98 20.85 7.25
C LEU A 868 50.84 22.12 7.15
N GLU A 869 50.72 22.89 6.06
CA GLU A 869 51.53 24.09 5.84
C GLU A 869 50.92 25.36 6.45
N GLU A 870 49.61 25.54 6.30
CA GLU A 870 48.90 26.78 6.63
C GLU A 870 47.98 26.63 7.85
N GLY A 871 47.68 25.41 8.30
CA GLY A 871 46.71 25.15 9.37
C GLY A 871 45.27 25.44 8.95
N THR A 872 45.01 25.49 7.64
CA THR A 872 43.72 25.84 7.06
C THR A 872 43.25 24.84 6.01
N PHE A 873 41.94 24.69 5.86
CA PHE A 873 41.31 23.83 4.85
C PHE A 873 39.95 24.39 4.43
N GLU A 874 39.36 23.82 3.37
CA GLU A 874 38.02 24.18 2.86
C GLU A 874 37.14 22.93 2.81
N ARG A 875 35.84 23.09 3.09
CA ARG A 875 34.87 21.99 2.95
C ARG A 875 34.64 21.67 1.47
N VAL A 876 34.32 20.42 1.17
CA VAL A 876 33.96 20.00 -0.19
C VAL A 876 32.71 20.76 -0.66
N GLY A 877 32.82 21.46 -1.79
CA GLY A 877 31.75 22.31 -2.35
C GLY A 877 31.57 23.67 -1.66
N GLY A 878 32.35 23.97 -0.63
CA GLY A 878 32.41 25.29 0.02
C GLY A 878 33.58 26.14 -0.47
N SER A 879 33.51 27.45 -0.22
CA SER A 879 34.60 28.41 -0.45
C SER A 879 35.07 29.10 0.84
N GLU A 880 34.56 28.66 1.99
CA GLU A 880 34.95 29.15 3.30
C GLU A 880 36.27 28.47 3.73
N THR A 881 37.33 29.26 3.87
CA THR A 881 38.60 28.80 4.44
C THR A 881 38.50 28.78 5.97
N LEU A 882 38.70 27.60 6.56
CA LEU A 882 38.62 27.35 8.00
C LEU A 882 39.99 27.08 8.57
N SER A 883 40.26 27.59 9.77
CA SER A 883 41.50 27.30 10.52
C SER A 883 41.21 26.37 11.69
N VAL A 884 42.00 25.30 11.79
CA VAL A 884 41.93 24.33 12.89
C VAL A 884 43.33 24.05 13.41
N GLN A 885 43.49 24.15 14.72
CA GLN A 885 44.70 23.74 15.42
C GLN A 885 44.51 22.31 15.94
N ALA A 886 45.15 21.34 15.28
CA ALA A 886 45.18 19.93 15.68
C ALA A 886 46.58 19.36 15.43
N ARG A 887 47.06 18.49 16.32
CA ARG A 887 48.33 17.79 16.09
C ARG A 887 48.13 16.68 15.07
N ILE A 888 49.01 16.59 14.07
CA ILE A 888 48.93 15.56 13.03
C ILE A 888 49.91 14.41 13.34
N VAL A 889 49.39 13.19 13.39
CA VAL A 889 50.19 11.96 13.48
C VAL A 889 49.86 11.12 12.26
N ALA A 890 50.86 10.67 11.52
CA ALA A 890 50.67 9.87 10.31
C ALA A 890 51.30 8.48 10.47
N ALA A 891 50.74 7.48 9.80
CA ALA A 891 51.27 6.12 9.78
C ALA A 891 51.30 5.53 8.37
N THR A 892 52.34 4.73 8.08
CA THR A 892 52.45 3.99 6.82
C THR A 892 53.20 2.67 7.01
N ASN A 893 52.91 1.72 6.13
CA ASN A 893 53.59 0.43 5.99
C ASN A 893 54.39 0.31 4.67
N ARG A 894 54.35 1.32 3.80
CA ARG A 894 55.05 1.33 2.51
C ARG A 894 56.19 2.32 2.52
N ASN A 895 57.17 2.11 1.64
CA ASN A 895 58.26 3.05 1.43
C ASN A 895 57.74 4.28 0.66
N LEU A 896 57.56 5.41 1.35
CA LEU A 896 57.07 6.65 0.73
C LEU A 896 58.08 7.21 -0.29
N GLU A 897 59.39 6.99 -0.12
CA GLU A 897 60.41 7.45 -1.08
C GLU A 897 60.25 6.79 -2.45
N GLU A 898 59.93 5.50 -2.47
CA GLU A 898 59.63 4.76 -3.69
C GLU A 898 58.36 5.30 -4.36
N LEU A 899 57.31 5.60 -3.59
CA LEU A 899 56.05 6.15 -4.10
C LEU A 899 56.20 7.58 -4.65
N VAL A 900 57.10 8.38 -4.06
CA VAL A 900 57.49 9.70 -4.59
C VAL A 900 58.23 9.52 -5.92
N SER A 901 59.20 8.59 -6.00
CA SER A 901 59.93 8.32 -7.24
C SER A 901 59.03 7.79 -8.37
N ALA A 902 57.94 7.09 -8.02
CA ALA A 902 56.94 6.57 -8.94
C ALA A 902 55.86 7.62 -9.32
N GLY A 903 55.88 8.82 -8.73
CA GLY A 903 54.91 9.89 -8.99
C GLY A 903 53.52 9.67 -8.38
N VAL A 904 53.37 8.70 -7.48
CA VAL A 904 52.09 8.35 -6.81
C VAL A 904 51.87 9.18 -5.55
N PHE A 905 52.94 9.59 -4.89
CA PHE A 905 52.90 10.44 -3.70
C PHE A 905 53.66 11.74 -3.93
N ARG A 906 53.12 12.88 -3.49
CA ARG A 906 53.77 14.16 -3.74
C ARG A 906 55.01 14.35 -2.87
N GLU A 907 56.09 14.81 -3.50
CA GLU A 907 57.37 15.07 -2.83
C GLU A 907 57.25 16.16 -1.74
N ASP A 908 56.48 17.22 -1.99
CA ASP A 908 56.25 18.30 -1.02
C ASP A 908 55.53 17.83 0.25
N LEU A 909 54.50 17.00 0.10
CA LEU A 909 53.75 16.41 1.21
C LEU A 909 54.60 15.41 2.01
N TYR A 910 55.46 14.64 1.34
CA TYR A 910 56.38 13.70 1.98
C TYR A 910 57.28 14.39 3.00
N TYR A 911 57.96 15.48 2.60
CA TYR A 911 58.84 16.21 3.51
C TYR A 911 58.11 16.84 4.71
N ARG A 912 56.81 17.14 4.59
CA ARG A 912 55.99 17.66 5.71
C ARG A 912 55.54 16.59 6.70
N PHE A 913 55.39 15.34 6.25
CA PHE A 913 55.16 14.21 7.15
C PHE A 913 56.46 13.69 7.78
N GLN A 914 57.58 13.73 7.06
CA GLN A 914 58.87 13.18 7.50
C GLN A 914 59.60 14.04 8.55
N VAL A 915 58.90 14.91 9.28
CA VAL A 915 59.52 15.81 10.29
C VAL A 915 60.12 15.02 11.45
N PHE A 916 59.44 13.97 11.90
CA PHE A 916 59.97 13.05 12.91
C PHE A 916 59.53 11.60 12.62
N PRO A 917 60.30 10.85 11.81
CA PRO A 917 60.00 9.46 11.51
C PRO A 917 60.41 8.55 12.67
N ILE A 918 59.51 7.68 13.12
CA ILE A 918 59.78 6.66 14.14
C ILE A 918 59.45 5.29 13.55
N LEU A 919 60.42 4.38 13.60
CA LEU A 919 60.27 3.01 13.12
C LEU A 919 59.76 2.09 14.24
N LEU A 920 58.58 1.50 14.05
CA LEU A 920 58.01 0.50 14.94
C LEU A 920 58.40 -0.90 14.45
N PRO A 921 59.27 -1.63 15.17
CA PRO A 921 59.82 -2.91 14.71
C PRO A 921 58.74 -4.01 14.55
N PRO A 922 58.88 -4.88 13.54
CA PRO A 922 58.04 -6.05 13.38
C PRO A 922 58.24 -7.06 14.52
N LEU A 923 57.23 -7.88 14.78
CA LEU A 923 57.22 -8.81 15.92
C LEU A 923 58.38 -9.82 15.87
N ARG A 924 58.81 -10.21 14.66
CA ARG A 924 59.96 -11.11 14.46
C ARG A 924 61.30 -10.57 14.94
N GLU A 925 61.44 -9.25 15.08
CA GLU A 925 62.64 -8.59 15.61
C GLU A 925 62.56 -8.40 17.14
N ARG A 926 61.41 -8.71 17.75
CA ARG A 926 61.14 -8.64 19.19
C ARG A 926 60.45 -9.89 19.73
N LYS A 927 61.00 -11.07 19.38
CA LYS A 927 60.45 -12.39 19.78
C LYS A 927 60.42 -12.61 21.30
N GLU A 928 61.21 -11.83 22.05
CA GLU A 928 61.21 -11.80 23.53
C GLU A 928 59.88 -11.27 24.11
N ASP A 929 59.13 -10.47 23.36
CA ASP A 929 57.84 -9.90 23.78
C ASP A 929 56.65 -10.85 23.56
N ILE A 930 56.83 -11.91 22.76
CA ILE A 930 55.75 -12.85 22.39
C ILE A 930 55.12 -13.53 23.62
N PRO A 931 55.85 -14.00 24.64
CA PRO A 931 55.24 -14.60 25.83
C PRO A 931 54.30 -13.65 26.56
N ASP A 932 54.73 -12.40 26.81
CA ASP A 932 53.93 -11.39 27.51
C ASP A 932 52.69 -11.01 26.71
N LEU A 933 52.84 -10.80 25.39
CA LEU A 933 51.73 -10.51 24.49
C LEU A 933 50.72 -11.66 24.41
N SER A 934 51.20 -12.90 24.37
CA SER A 934 50.34 -14.08 24.27
C SER A 934 49.52 -14.27 25.54
N GLU A 935 50.14 -14.06 26.71
CA GLU A 935 49.45 -14.15 28.00
C GLU A 935 48.41 -13.02 28.15
N PHE A 936 48.74 -11.80 27.72
CA PHE A 936 47.81 -10.68 27.72
C PHE A 936 46.58 -10.93 26.82
N PHE A 937 46.78 -11.32 25.56
CA PHE A 937 45.66 -11.57 24.64
C PHE A 937 44.80 -12.75 25.11
N LYS A 938 45.43 -13.79 25.66
CA LYS A 938 44.73 -14.92 26.27
C LYS A 938 43.86 -14.45 27.43
N HIS A 939 44.41 -13.70 28.38
CA HIS A 939 43.67 -13.21 29.54
C HIS A 939 42.50 -12.31 29.13
N ARG A 940 42.73 -11.39 28.18
CA ARG A 940 41.71 -10.48 27.65
C ARG A 940 40.55 -11.25 27.03
N MET A 941 40.84 -12.22 26.16
CA MET A 941 39.81 -13.03 25.50
C MET A 941 39.11 -14.00 26.46
N ALA A 942 39.85 -14.60 27.39
CA ALA A 942 39.30 -15.49 28.42
C ALA A 942 38.31 -14.76 29.32
N THR A 943 38.64 -13.53 29.74
CA THR A 943 37.76 -12.66 30.53
C THR A 943 36.49 -12.31 29.75
N HIS A 944 36.62 -11.94 28.47
CA HIS A 944 35.48 -11.60 27.60
C HIS A 944 34.51 -12.77 27.41
N LEU A 945 35.02 -14.01 27.33
CA LEU A 945 34.21 -15.22 27.16
C LEU A 945 33.80 -15.87 28.49
N GLY A 946 34.15 -15.29 29.64
CA GLY A 946 33.88 -15.87 30.96
C GLY A 946 34.57 -17.24 31.19
N LYS A 947 35.66 -17.53 30.46
CA LYS A 947 36.41 -18.79 30.55
C LYS A 947 37.62 -18.64 31.50
N GLN A 948 37.92 -19.69 32.27
CA GLN A 948 39.19 -19.80 32.97
C GLN A 948 40.17 -20.66 32.16
N ILE A 949 41.24 -20.03 31.68
CA ILE A 949 42.30 -20.69 30.92
C ILE A 949 43.60 -20.59 31.71
N ALA A 950 44.28 -21.73 31.86
CA ALA A 950 45.55 -21.85 32.56
C ALA A 950 46.70 -21.14 31.81
N PRO A 951 47.85 -20.92 32.48
CA PRO A 951 49.06 -20.38 31.84
C PRO A 951 49.50 -21.20 30.63
N LEU A 952 50.02 -20.53 29.59
CA LEU A 952 50.50 -21.21 28.37
C LEU A 952 51.66 -22.15 28.70
N GLU A 953 51.60 -23.39 28.23
CA GLU A 953 52.68 -24.36 28.45
C GLU A 953 53.98 -23.94 27.74
N PRO A 954 55.17 -24.27 28.29
CA PRO A 954 56.45 -23.90 27.69
C PRO A 954 56.65 -24.40 26.25
N GLU A 955 55.98 -25.50 25.87
CA GLU A 955 56.01 -26.04 24.51
C GLU A 955 55.25 -25.14 23.52
N VAL A 956 54.10 -24.61 23.94
CA VAL A 956 53.28 -23.66 23.16
C VAL A 956 54.05 -22.35 22.96
N ILE A 957 54.67 -21.83 24.03
CA ILE A 957 55.48 -20.60 23.94
C ILE A 957 56.66 -20.77 22.98
N LYS A 958 57.35 -21.91 23.00
CA LYS A 958 58.44 -22.19 22.05
C LYS A 958 57.96 -22.19 20.60
N VAL A 959 56.79 -22.77 20.32
CA VAL A 959 56.20 -22.75 18.98
C VAL A 959 55.88 -21.31 18.56
N LEU A 960 55.25 -20.53 19.44
CA LEU A 960 54.92 -19.13 19.18
C LEU A 960 56.18 -18.28 18.93
N GLN A 961 57.29 -18.51 19.65
CA GLN A 961 58.56 -17.80 19.41
C GLN A 961 59.30 -18.27 18.15
N SER A 962 59.10 -19.53 17.73
CA SER A 962 59.73 -20.07 16.52
C SER A 962 59.12 -19.54 15.22
N TYR A 963 57.84 -19.14 15.25
CA TYR A 963 57.13 -18.61 14.11
C TYR A 963 57.49 -17.13 13.85
N ASP A 964 57.57 -16.75 12.57
CA ASP A 964 58.06 -15.42 12.17
C ASP A 964 56.95 -14.35 12.10
N TRP A 965 55.69 -14.69 12.36
CA TRP A 965 54.55 -13.77 12.45
C TRP A 965 54.51 -12.73 11.31
N PRO A 966 54.32 -13.14 10.04
CA PRO A 966 54.23 -12.22 8.91
C PRO A 966 53.12 -11.16 9.05
N GLY A 967 52.04 -11.43 9.79
CA GLY A 967 51.00 -10.47 10.15
C GLY A 967 51.22 -9.77 11.50
N ASN A 968 52.43 -9.89 12.06
CA ASN A 968 52.90 -9.24 13.28
C ASN A 968 51.98 -9.48 14.50
N VAL A 969 51.83 -8.49 15.38
CA VAL A 969 51.06 -8.59 16.63
C VAL A 969 49.60 -8.94 16.36
N ARG A 970 49.02 -8.45 15.25
CA ARG A 970 47.63 -8.76 14.87
C ARG A 970 47.43 -10.24 14.55
N GLU A 971 48.37 -10.89 13.86
CA GLU A 971 48.30 -12.34 13.61
C GLU A 971 48.49 -13.14 14.90
N LEU A 972 49.40 -12.72 15.77
CA LEU A 972 49.57 -13.33 17.10
C LEU A 972 48.29 -13.24 17.91
N GLU A 973 47.69 -12.05 17.98
CA GLU A 973 46.42 -11.81 18.67
C GLU A 973 45.32 -12.74 18.15
N HIS A 974 45.07 -12.74 16.83
CA HIS A 974 44.03 -13.59 16.23
C HIS A 974 44.29 -15.09 16.48
N THR A 975 45.57 -15.49 16.45
CA THR A 975 45.95 -16.89 16.69
C THR A 975 45.66 -17.32 18.13
N ILE A 976 46.00 -16.48 19.11
CA ILE A 976 45.70 -16.74 20.52
C ILE A 976 44.19 -16.68 20.80
N GLN A 977 43.48 -15.70 20.23
CA GLN A 977 42.02 -15.60 20.36
C GLN A 977 41.30 -16.84 19.82
N ARG A 978 41.70 -17.30 18.63
CA ARG A 978 41.18 -18.54 18.05
C ARG A 978 41.51 -19.74 18.93
N ALA A 979 42.73 -19.83 19.45
CA ALA A 979 43.12 -20.92 20.33
C ALA A 979 42.27 -20.96 21.61
N VAL A 980 41.96 -19.80 22.22
CA VAL A 980 41.04 -19.67 23.38
C VAL A 980 39.60 -20.13 23.06
N ILE A 981 39.15 -19.93 21.83
CA ILE A 981 37.81 -20.36 21.38
C ILE A 981 37.76 -21.87 21.16
N VAL A 982 38.75 -22.41 20.44
CA VAL A 982 38.79 -23.79 19.97
C VAL A 982 39.27 -24.77 21.04
N CYS A 983 40.07 -24.34 22.02
CA CYS A 983 40.63 -25.23 23.03
C CYS A 983 39.53 -25.96 23.81
N HIS A 984 39.65 -27.29 23.88
CA HIS A 984 38.74 -28.14 24.65
C HIS A 984 39.26 -28.29 26.09
N GLY A 985 38.64 -27.56 27.02
CA GLY A 985 39.03 -27.55 28.44
C GLY A 985 39.66 -26.22 28.86
N SER A 986 40.53 -26.26 29.88
CA SER A 986 41.18 -25.08 30.45
C SER A 986 42.63 -24.88 29.99
N GLN A 987 43.13 -25.66 29.03
CA GLN A 987 44.51 -25.63 28.54
C GLN A 987 44.53 -25.42 27.02
N ILE A 988 45.45 -24.57 26.55
CA ILE A 988 45.69 -24.36 25.11
C ILE A 988 46.85 -25.27 24.69
N GLU A 989 46.62 -26.15 23.72
CA GLU A 989 47.64 -27.04 23.19
C GLU A 989 48.18 -26.52 21.84
N VAL A 990 49.35 -27.03 21.41
CA VAL A 990 49.98 -26.64 20.12
C VAL A 990 49.03 -26.84 18.92
N ARG A 991 48.18 -27.86 18.96
CA ARG A 991 47.18 -28.13 17.91
C ARG A 991 46.13 -27.03 17.76
N ASP A 992 45.82 -26.30 18.83
CA ASP A 992 44.79 -25.27 18.87
C ASP A 992 45.28 -23.97 18.21
N LEU A 993 46.61 -23.79 18.09
CA LEU A 993 47.20 -22.63 17.42
C LEU A 993 46.95 -22.64 15.91
N GLY A 994 46.72 -23.80 15.29
CA GLY A 994 46.41 -23.91 13.85
C GLY A 994 47.47 -23.30 12.92
N LEU A 995 48.75 -23.36 13.29
CA LEU A 995 49.90 -22.89 12.49
C LEU A 995 50.32 -24.00 11.49
N HIS A 996 49.85 -23.94 10.26
CA HIS A 996 50.24 -24.88 9.19
C HIS A 996 51.64 -24.56 8.67
N GLY A 997 52.67 -25.34 9.04
CA GLY A 997 54.02 -25.17 8.49
C GLY A 997 55.18 -25.83 9.22
N LEU A 998 55.02 -26.28 10.47
CA LEU A 998 56.09 -26.95 11.21
C LEU A 998 56.09 -28.46 10.94
N ARG A 999 56.96 -28.90 10.02
CA ARG A 999 57.25 -30.32 9.77
C ARG A 999 58.04 -30.90 10.95
N ILE A 1000 57.45 -31.84 11.68
CA ILE A 1000 58.20 -32.85 12.46
C ILE A 1000 58.42 -34.07 11.55
N GLU A 1001 59.67 -34.52 11.45
CA GLU A 1001 60.17 -35.48 10.46
C GLU A 1001 59.53 -36.88 10.55
N GLY A 1002 59.21 -37.45 9.38
CA GLY A 1002 58.84 -38.86 9.20
C GLY A 1002 58.62 -39.18 7.71
N PRO A 1003 59.11 -40.32 7.18
CA PRO A 1003 59.48 -40.44 5.77
C PRO A 1003 58.25 -40.67 4.90
N THR A 1004 58.05 -39.80 3.91
CA THR A 1004 57.16 -40.07 2.78
C THR A 1004 57.92 -40.10 1.45
N PRO A 1005 57.51 -40.96 0.51
CA PRO A 1005 58.20 -41.19 -0.74
C PRO A 1005 58.07 -40.00 -1.69
N ASP A 1006 59.09 -39.90 -2.53
CA ASP A 1006 59.38 -38.87 -3.51
C ASP A 1006 58.24 -38.61 -4.51
N LEU A 1007 57.78 -37.37 -4.58
CA LEU A 1007 57.13 -36.81 -5.78
C LEU A 1007 57.74 -35.44 -6.07
N LYS A 1008 59.00 -35.46 -6.52
CA LYS A 1008 59.61 -34.34 -7.22
C LYS A 1008 58.91 -34.06 -8.55
N ARG A 1009 58.48 -32.80 -8.65
CA ARG A 1009 58.54 -31.88 -9.80
C ARG A 1009 57.98 -32.37 -11.14
N SER A 1010 56.95 -31.66 -11.61
CA SER A 1010 57.07 -30.91 -12.87
C SER A 1010 56.15 -29.70 -12.85
N THR A 1011 56.77 -28.54 -13.04
CA THR A 1011 56.17 -27.25 -13.38
C THR A 1011 55.17 -27.36 -14.52
N VAL A 1012 53.97 -26.81 -14.35
CA VAL A 1012 53.13 -26.39 -15.47
C VAL A 1012 52.95 -24.89 -15.39
N THR A 1013 53.58 -24.24 -16.36
CA THR A 1013 53.46 -22.85 -16.77
C THR A 1013 51.99 -22.47 -16.96
N VAL A 1014 51.57 -21.35 -16.37
CA VAL A 1014 50.25 -20.76 -16.65
C VAL A 1014 50.28 -20.23 -18.08
N SER A 1015 49.63 -20.93 -19.00
CA SER A 1015 49.28 -20.39 -20.31
C SER A 1015 48.19 -19.35 -20.13
N GLN A 1016 48.53 -18.10 -20.48
CA GLN A 1016 47.57 -17.10 -20.94
C GLN A 1016 46.79 -17.70 -22.11
N ASP A 1017 45.50 -17.98 -21.90
CA ASP A 1017 44.42 -18.16 -22.89
C ASP A 1017 43.27 -18.95 -22.23
N ARG A 1018 42.61 -18.33 -21.25
CA ARG A 1018 41.25 -18.75 -20.87
C ARG A 1018 40.33 -17.56 -21.11
N GLU A 1019 39.49 -17.68 -22.14
CA GLU A 1019 38.39 -16.75 -22.38
C GLU A 1019 37.60 -16.58 -21.07
N VAL A 1020 37.37 -15.32 -20.70
CA VAL A 1020 36.45 -14.99 -19.61
C VAL A 1020 35.05 -15.31 -20.13
N VAL A 1021 34.59 -16.52 -19.82
CA VAL A 1021 33.28 -16.98 -20.23
C VAL A 1021 32.22 -16.24 -19.41
N PRO A 1022 31.19 -15.65 -20.04
CA PRO A 1022 30.07 -15.04 -19.32
C PRO A 1022 29.45 -16.02 -18.31
N LEU A 1023 29.05 -15.51 -17.15
CA LEU A 1023 28.51 -16.31 -16.03
C LEU A 1023 27.38 -17.26 -16.48
N ASP A 1024 26.51 -16.78 -17.38
CA ASP A 1024 25.39 -17.54 -17.92
C ASP A 1024 25.84 -18.77 -18.74
N GLU A 1025 26.97 -18.69 -19.43
CA GLU A 1025 27.48 -19.79 -20.26
C GLU A 1025 28.20 -20.85 -19.40
N TYR A 1026 28.87 -20.41 -18.33
CA TYR A 1026 29.42 -21.29 -17.30
C TYR A 1026 28.31 -22.03 -16.56
N GLU A 1027 27.26 -21.31 -16.15
CA GLU A 1027 26.08 -21.89 -15.50
C GLU A 1027 25.37 -22.90 -16.41
N ARG A 1028 25.24 -22.60 -17.71
CA ARG A 1028 24.71 -23.52 -18.72
C ARG A 1028 25.55 -24.80 -18.83
N HIS A 1029 26.88 -24.69 -18.87
CA HIS A 1029 27.76 -25.85 -18.96
C HIS A 1029 27.66 -26.74 -17.72
N TYR A 1030 27.65 -26.12 -16.54
CA TYR A 1030 27.57 -26.84 -15.27
C TYR A 1030 26.23 -27.59 -15.12
N ILE A 1031 25.10 -26.95 -15.47
CA ILE A 1031 23.78 -27.60 -15.46
C ILE A 1031 23.74 -28.78 -16.46
N LEU A 1032 24.37 -28.67 -17.64
CA LEU A 1032 24.46 -29.76 -18.61
C LEU A 1032 25.31 -30.94 -18.12
N GLU A 1033 26.40 -30.70 -17.38
CA GLU A 1033 27.19 -31.77 -16.76
C GLU A 1033 26.41 -32.50 -15.68
N VAL A 1034 25.71 -31.76 -14.81
CA VAL A 1034 24.89 -32.40 -13.76
C VAL A 1034 23.74 -33.20 -14.37
N LEU A 1035 23.10 -32.71 -15.43
CA LEU A 1035 22.08 -33.46 -16.16
C LEU A 1035 22.65 -34.75 -16.78
N LYS A 1036 23.88 -34.75 -17.30
CA LYS A 1036 24.53 -35.99 -17.79
C LYS A 1036 24.79 -36.99 -16.67
N ILE A 1037 25.26 -36.51 -15.51
CA ILE A 1037 25.54 -37.35 -14.34
C ILE A 1037 24.26 -38.00 -13.80
N THR A 1038 23.12 -37.29 -13.87
CA THR A 1038 21.81 -37.82 -13.42
C THR A 1038 21.03 -38.55 -14.52
N ASN A 1039 21.66 -38.91 -15.65
CA ASN A 1039 20.97 -39.51 -16.81
C ASN A 1039 19.73 -38.72 -17.23
N TYR A 1040 19.82 -37.39 -17.21
CA TYR A 1040 18.79 -36.45 -17.60
C TYR A 1040 17.52 -36.51 -16.72
N GLN A 1041 17.59 -37.15 -15.56
CA GLN A 1041 16.52 -37.13 -14.57
C GLN A 1041 16.53 -35.81 -13.81
N ILE A 1042 15.46 -35.03 -13.93
CA ILE A 1042 15.36 -33.66 -13.38
C ILE A 1042 14.82 -33.67 -11.93
N SER A 1043 13.82 -34.50 -11.63
CA SER A 1043 13.14 -34.59 -10.34
C SER A 1043 13.32 -35.95 -9.65
N GLY A 1044 13.12 -35.98 -8.32
CA GLY A 1044 13.33 -37.15 -7.44
C GLY A 1044 14.60 -37.03 -6.59
N GLU A 1045 14.78 -37.93 -5.61
CA GLU A 1045 15.93 -37.91 -4.66
C GLU A 1045 17.31 -37.95 -5.33
N ARG A 1046 17.41 -38.52 -6.54
CA ARG A 1046 18.64 -38.59 -7.35
C ARG A 1046 18.60 -37.68 -8.60
N GLY A 1047 17.61 -36.81 -8.70
CA GLY A 1047 17.44 -35.90 -9.83
C GLY A 1047 18.42 -34.71 -9.79
N ALA A 1048 18.63 -34.07 -10.94
CA ALA A 1048 19.52 -32.92 -11.08
C ALA A 1048 19.14 -31.75 -10.15
N ALA A 1049 17.84 -31.57 -9.88
CA ALA A 1049 17.36 -30.54 -8.94
C ALA A 1049 17.85 -30.78 -7.50
N ALA A 1050 17.84 -32.04 -7.04
CA ALA A 1050 18.32 -32.39 -5.70
C ALA A 1050 19.85 -32.22 -5.56
N LEU A 1051 20.61 -32.63 -6.58
CA LEU A 1051 22.08 -32.46 -6.63
C LEU A 1051 22.50 -30.99 -6.69
N LEU A 1052 21.75 -30.16 -7.42
CA LEU A 1052 21.95 -28.71 -7.49
C LEU A 1052 21.36 -27.94 -6.31
N ARG A 1053 20.66 -28.63 -5.38
CA ARG A 1053 19.93 -28.02 -4.26
C ARG A 1053 18.94 -26.93 -4.69
N LEU A 1054 18.24 -27.18 -5.80
CA LEU A 1054 17.20 -26.29 -6.35
C LEU A 1054 15.86 -27.01 -6.36
N HIS A 1055 14.76 -26.27 -6.24
CA HIS A 1055 13.44 -26.83 -6.50
C HIS A 1055 13.29 -27.19 -8.00
N PRO A 1056 12.62 -28.30 -8.39
CA PRO A 1056 12.54 -28.72 -9.79
C PRO A 1056 11.98 -27.65 -10.74
N SER A 1057 10.98 -26.87 -10.29
CA SER A 1057 10.42 -25.76 -11.09
C SER A 1057 11.44 -24.65 -11.36
N THR A 1058 12.32 -24.36 -10.40
CA THR A 1058 13.41 -23.39 -10.53
C THR A 1058 14.46 -23.87 -11.53
N LEU A 1059 14.80 -25.16 -11.51
CA LEU A 1059 15.71 -25.76 -12.48
C LEU A 1059 15.11 -25.72 -13.89
N TYR A 1060 13.81 -26.02 -14.05
CA TYR A 1060 13.11 -25.85 -15.34
C TYR A 1060 13.12 -24.41 -15.84
N GLY A 1061 12.91 -23.43 -14.94
CA GLY A 1061 13.00 -22.01 -15.26
C GLY A 1061 14.39 -21.60 -15.74
N LYS A 1062 15.45 -22.03 -15.03
CA LYS A 1062 16.85 -21.80 -15.41
C LYS A 1062 17.23 -22.48 -16.73
N MET A 1063 16.83 -23.73 -16.93
CA MET A 1063 17.04 -24.45 -18.20
C MET A 1063 16.36 -23.72 -19.38
N ARG A 1064 15.15 -23.20 -19.18
CA ARG A 1064 14.42 -22.43 -20.20
C ARG A 1064 15.11 -21.11 -20.51
N LYS A 1065 15.53 -20.37 -19.48
CA LYS A 1065 16.26 -19.09 -19.61
C LYS A 1065 17.62 -19.27 -20.30
N LEU A 1066 18.33 -20.35 -19.99
CA LEU A 1066 19.64 -20.68 -20.55
C LEU A 1066 19.54 -21.42 -21.89
N GLY A 1067 18.34 -21.66 -22.43
CA GLY A 1067 18.13 -22.30 -23.74
C GLY A 1067 18.50 -23.78 -23.81
N ILE A 1068 18.40 -24.52 -22.71
CA ILE A 1068 18.62 -25.97 -22.63
C ILE A 1068 17.30 -26.67 -22.99
N LYS A 1069 17.24 -27.31 -24.17
CA LYS A 1069 16.05 -28.04 -24.64
C LYS A 1069 16.17 -29.53 -24.32
N PHE A 1070 15.06 -30.12 -23.88
CA PHE A 1070 14.91 -31.55 -23.62
C PHE A 1070 14.04 -32.15 -24.74
N SER A 1071 14.45 -33.29 -25.31
CA SER A 1071 13.65 -34.09 -26.26
C SER A 1071 13.20 -35.37 -25.60
#